data_AF-A0A4U3MB90-F1
#
_entry.id   AF-A0A4U3MB90-F1
#
_cell.length_a   1.000
_cell.length_b   1.000
_cell.length_c   1.000
_cell.angle_alpha   90.00
_cell.angle_beta   90.00
_cell.angle_gamma   90.00
#
_symmetry.space_group_name_H-M   'P 1'
#
loop_
_entity.id
_entity.type
_entity.pdbx_description
1 polymer ?
#
loop_
_entity_poly.entity_id
_entity_poly.type
_entity_poly.pdbx_seq_one_letter_code
_entity_poly.pdbx_strand_id
1 'polypeptide(L)'
;MTHLVAHAFRELASAVQSVLEPADAAEGVKEDRHRAKIRAVLDDLGISHEDAVAVFWLGMAGQDSPDNLAGRAHRLALDPPRPVDEDFLGLIDRFEQVLDAIMEQFESRYFQVFERLDLLLKISTPTKADANTLKQSFPHTQVVSGYFFSRASATWLLPLRQVGYFSSPPSPEVDDNAGTVQMPSWAESEYLARIASAAPKAAVETVLLMPATDNSRVHRDIVMVGGAVSPELGARLVPTIVQGIQSRFGMWFPDEVGALMAALCQGGEVDAAMTLARVLLAQLPNRYGPTSSVDAYEYGLVLQQYVPLLVDKVGVDVLAELSVQLAKVISREMEERGEEQSYDGSMIWRPNIAGRQVAHESDLRHMLVDVVRDSAQAIIDSDQDKISEVVGELESHSWPIFRRLALYVLSQYVNKACDLVNSHLVNREIIQDSHLDHEYLLLAHHGASCLNPYSLRRLINLIDEGPQPQAARIGALSPTANSRIAEPLAPERVARWKRDRLGAIRSALPPDRDARYQALVAEYGEAPDPTLPAPQSFAVWSGQIEEAIRPGELATMPTDDLIELLRTWQPSNDRWPAVSSASLRGALSSVVQREPARWSNEASAFIGLPAIYVSAVLNGLWQAAQTNVHLDWAGILELLAWINREAESALVGEADSSVGGEWRGLRLEMIQLLAVGLTRQSGSNSSDLDLKIWSIIESCCQDPTPTLEDEAGQALEERSVFLALAESTIRPQGLRSAVSYGLRLRQRSPDSVIEYLLILLDRHLDSSYEPSRAVRSVYGEEFARLVLMDREWTRRNASRIFPLDLDQSHLLEAAWDGYLLRGNLNSETWDLLTDVYSAMVDRMESEDQDRVAEFRVEALGSHLINRLWNGQIDLESHNSLLRRFYLHASKEVAKDLLRSVGFGLKELDYSDPALIERLTRLWEFRVEAARNGSDAGELAEFGRWFASGCFDASWSSKQVLVTLTLAGRIEVDGSVFSKLAEIASEHTQVSLAILDRWLRVSPKPWRIVRHIDSVRQIVRVGLAGDLTAVTTSRIVISLLVRDYGIDLRDLIAERTR
;
A
#
# COMPACT_ATOMS: atom_id res chain seq x y z
N MET A 1 -48.85 -24.39 22.64
CA MET A 1 -48.70 -24.21 21.18
C MET A 1 -49.93 -23.51 20.63
N THR A 2 -51.06 -24.19 20.41
CA THR A 2 -52.36 -23.64 19.98
C THR A 2 -52.68 -22.20 20.40
N HIS A 3 -52.68 -21.90 21.70
CA HIS A 3 -53.00 -20.55 22.20
C HIS A 3 -52.00 -19.47 21.78
N LEU A 4 -50.71 -19.79 21.59
CA LEU A 4 -49.72 -18.85 21.07
C LEU A 4 -49.93 -18.62 19.56
N VAL A 5 -50.23 -19.68 18.81
CA VAL A 5 -50.55 -19.59 17.38
C VAL A 5 -51.83 -18.77 17.17
N ALA A 6 -52.91 -19.09 17.90
CA ALA A 6 -54.16 -18.33 17.85
C ALA A 6 -54.01 -16.87 18.33
N HIS A 7 -53.04 -16.58 19.22
CA HIS A 7 -52.70 -15.21 19.59
C HIS A 7 -52.01 -14.48 18.42
N ALA A 8 -50.97 -15.07 17.82
CA ALA A 8 -50.30 -14.51 16.65
C ALA A 8 -51.27 -14.29 15.47
N PHE A 9 -52.15 -15.26 15.18
CA PHE A 9 -53.19 -15.15 14.15
C PHE A 9 -54.22 -14.05 14.47
N ARG A 10 -54.55 -13.83 15.75
CA ARG A 10 -55.44 -12.72 16.17
C ARG A 10 -54.79 -11.36 15.94
N GLU A 11 -53.51 -11.19 16.30
CA GLU A 11 -52.80 -9.94 16.05
C GLU A 11 -52.62 -9.70 14.55
N LEU A 12 -52.33 -10.74 13.76
CA LEU A 12 -52.24 -10.69 12.30
C LEU A 12 -53.59 -10.28 11.68
N ALA A 13 -54.70 -10.90 12.08
CA ALA A 13 -56.06 -10.53 11.64
C ALA A 13 -56.38 -9.04 11.91
N SER A 14 -55.99 -8.56 13.09
CA SER A 14 -56.20 -7.17 13.51
C SER A 14 -55.32 -6.19 12.72
N ALA A 15 -54.06 -6.55 12.46
CA ALA A 15 -53.13 -5.74 11.66
C ALA A 15 -53.55 -5.64 10.19
N VAL A 16 -53.89 -6.78 9.57
CA VAL A 16 -54.40 -6.84 8.19
C VAL A 16 -55.68 -6.02 8.06
N GLN A 17 -56.64 -6.16 8.98
CA GLN A 17 -57.83 -5.31 9.02
C GLN A 17 -57.46 -3.81 9.13
N SER A 18 -56.59 -3.41 10.06
CA SER A 18 -56.24 -2.00 10.29
C SER A 18 -55.54 -1.32 9.10
N VAL A 19 -54.80 -2.07 8.28
CA VAL A 19 -54.12 -1.55 7.08
C VAL A 19 -55.11 -1.36 5.92
N LEU A 20 -56.06 -2.28 5.78
CA LEU A 20 -57.01 -2.32 4.66
C LEU A 20 -58.30 -1.53 4.91
N GLU A 21 -58.58 -1.16 6.16
CA GLU A 21 -59.80 -0.47 6.54
C GLU A 21 -59.96 0.90 5.82
N PRO A 22 -61.07 1.11 5.09
CA PRO A 22 -61.36 2.41 4.45
C PRO A 22 -61.53 3.53 5.47
N ALA A 23 -61.39 4.77 4.99
CA ALA A 23 -61.87 5.93 5.75
C ALA A 23 -63.38 5.77 6.05
N ASP A 24 -63.80 6.26 7.21
CA ASP A 24 -65.18 6.25 7.72
C ASP A 24 -65.78 4.84 8.00
N ALA A 25 -64.97 3.77 7.93
CA ALA A 25 -65.42 2.41 8.15
C ALA A 25 -66.06 2.20 9.55
N ALA A 26 -67.33 1.79 9.53
CA ALA A 26 -68.17 1.60 10.71
C ALA A 26 -68.27 2.85 11.62
N GLU A 27 -68.23 4.07 11.06
CA GLU A 27 -68.73 5.27 11.74
C GLU A 27 -70.21 5.12 12.11
N GLY A 28 -70.62 5.68 13.27
CA GLY A 28 -71.99 5.60 13.79
C GLY A 28 -72.46 4.22 14.26
N VAL A 29 -71.78 3.13 13.87
CA VAL A 29 -72.17 1.73 14.19
C VAL A 29 -71.87 1.39 15.66
N LYS A 30 -72.92 1.05 16.42
CA LYS A 30 -72.83 0.73 17.86
C LYS A 30 -72.76 -0.76 18.20
N GLU A 31 -73.30 -1.62 17.35
CA GLU A 31 -73.33 -3.07 17.52
C GLU A 31 -72.57 -3.75 16.38
N ASP A 32 -71.95 -4.92 16.64
CA ASP A 32 -71.24 -5.73 15.64
C ASP A 32 -70.13 -5.00 14.83
N ARG A 33 -69.55 -3.94 15.40
CA ARG A 33 -68.60 -3.02 14.72
C ARG A 33 -67.42 -3.73 14.02
N HIS A 34 -66.90 -4.82 14.58
CA HIS A 34 -65.83 -5.60 13.94
C HIS A 34 -66.29 -6.30 12.65
N ARG A 35 -67.50 -6.87 12.63
CA ARG A 35 -68.11 -7.45 11.42
C ARG A 35 -68.43 -6.36 10.39
N ALA A 36 -68.82 -5.16 10.82
CA ALA A 36 -68.99 -4.01 9.95
C ALA A 36 -67.68 -3.54 9.30
N LYS A 37 -66.56 -3.51 10.05
CA LYS A 37 -65.21 -3.24 9.49
C LYS A 37 -64.79 -4.28 8.46
N ILE A 38 -65.07 -5.57 8.69
CA ILE A 38 -64.76 -6.64 7.71
C ILE A 38 -65.52 -6.40 6.40
N ARG A 39 -66.81 -6.05 6.45
CA ARG A 39 -67.58 -5.72 5.24
C ARG A 39 -66.97 -4.56 4.45
N ALA A 40 -66.61 -3.47 5.13
CA ALA A 40 -65.98 -2.32 4.49
C ALA A 40 -64.68 -2.68 3.75
N VAL A 41 -63.87 -3.60 4.30
CA VAL A 41 -62.66 -4.11 3.60
C VAL A 41 -63.03 -5.01 2.42
N LEU A 42 -64.02 -5.90 2.56
CA LEU A 42 -64.47 -6.77 1.48
C LEU A 42 -65.06 -5.98 0.30
N ASP A 43 -65.89 -4.96 0.58
CA ASP A 43 -66.46 -4.04 -0.41
C ASP A 43 -65.37 -3.27 -1.17
N ASP A 44 -64.35 -2.74 -0.47
CA ASP A 44 -63.23 -2.00 -1.08
C ASP A 44 -62.31 -2.91 -1.93
N LEU A 45 -61.99 -4.10 -1.41
CA LEU A 45 -61.31 -5.17 -2.14
C LEU A 45 -62.18 -5.82 -3.24
N GLY A 46 -63.46 -5.50 -3.33
CA GLY A 46 -64.39 -6.04 -4.33
C GLY A 46 -64.63 -7.55 -4.20
N ILE A 47 -64.36 -8.12 -3.02
CA ILE A 47 -64.59 -9.53 -2.71
C ILE A 47 -66.06 -9.69 -2.33
N SER A 48 -66.76 -10.61 -3.01
CA SER A 48 -68.19 -10.83 -2.77
C SER A 48 -68.45 -11.26 -1.33
N HIS A 49 -69.45 -10.68 -0.69
CA HIS A 49 -69.95 -11.13 0.62
C HIS A 49 -70.51 -12.57 0.63
N GLU A 50 -70.73 -13.16 -0.55
CA GLU A 50 -71.15 -14.57 -0.72
C GLU A 50 -69.96 -15.52 -0.99
N ASP A 51 -68.73 -15.00 -1.09
CA ASP A 51 -67.52 -15.82 -1.26
C ASP A 51 -67.22 -16.64 0.00
N ALA A 52 -66.67 -17.85 -0.16
CA ALA A 52 -66.34 -18.74 0.94
C ALA A 52 -65.37 -18.11 1.95
N VAL A 53 -64.34 -17.39 1.48
CA VAL A 53 -63.39 -16.69 2.36
C VAL A 53 -64.04 -15.47 3.05
N ALA A 54 -64.91 -14.74 2.34
CA ALA A 54 -65.65 -13.61 2.92
C ALA A 54 -66.63 -14.07 4.02
N VAL A 55 -67.38 -15.14 3.76
CA VAL A 55 -68.31 -15.75 4.71
C VAL A 55 -67.56 -16.28 5.94
N PHE A 56 -66.41 -16.93 5.76
CA PHE A 56 -65.59 -17.40 6.89
C PHE A 56 -65.00 -16.23 7.71
N TRP A 57 -64.48 -15.18 7.06
CA TRP A 57 -63.94 -14.01 7.77
C TRP A 57 -65.03 -13.26 8.57
N LEU A 58 -66.20 -13.03 7.98
CA LEU A 58 -67.39 -12.50 8.67
C LEU A 58 -67.92 -13.43 9.76
N GLY A 59 -67.69 -14.74 9.62
CA GLY A 59 -68.03 -15.78 10.59
C GLY A 59 -67.18 -15.71 11.86
N MET A 60 -65.87 -15.41 11.76
CA MET A 60 -64.98 -15.26 12.92
C MET A 60 -65.30 -14.03 13.79
N ALA A 61 -66.00 -13.02 13.25
CA ALA A 61 -66.38 -11.83 14.00
C ALA A 61 -67.57 -12.07 14.95
N GLY A 62 -67.45 -11.61 16.20
CA GLY A 62 -68.47 -11.71 17.25
C GLY A 62 -68.03 -12.62 18.40
N GLN A 63 -68.39 -12.28 19.65
CA GLN A 63 -67.88 -12.99 20.84
C GLN A 63 -68.36 -14.45 20.93
N ASP A 64 -69.55 -14.74 20.39
CA ASP A 64 -70.16 -16.08 20.43
C ASP A 64 -69.76 -16.99 19.25
N SER A 65 -68.85 -16.55 18.36
CA SER A 65 -68.43 -17.36 17.21
C SER A 65 -67.48 -18.50 17.63
N PRO A 66 -67.71 -19.76 17.18
CA PRO A 66 -66.84 -20.90 17.52
C PRO A 66 -65.44 -20.78 16.90
N ASP A 67 -65.30 -20.03 15.80
CA ASP A 67 -64.05 -19.80 15.09
C ASP A 67 -63.30 -18.55 15.60
N ASN A 68 -63.83 -17.84 16.59
CA ASN A 68 -63.24 -16.61 17.11
C ASN A 68 -61.85 -16.85 17.75
N LEU A 69 -60.81 -16.29 17.12
CA LEU A 69 -59.42 -16.37 17.56
C LEU A 69 -59.19 -15.81 18.98
N ALA A 70 -59.95 -14.80 19.43
CA ALA A 70 -59.82 -14.27 20.79
C ALA A 70 -60.22 -15.28 21.88
N GLY A 71 -61.18 -16.18 21.61
CA GLY A 71 -61.52 -17.32 22.48
C GLY A 71 -60.49 -18.45 22.46
N ARG A 72 -59.49 -18.37 21.57
CA ARG A 72 -58.41 -19.36 21.40
C ARG A 72 -57.02 -18.80 21.79
N ALA A 73 -56.82 -17.48 21.75
CA ALA A 73 -55.57 -16.76 22.04
C ALA A 73 -55.08 -16.78 23.50
N HIS A 74 -55.88 -17.32 24.44
CA HIS A 74 -55.55 -17.40 25.86
C HIS A 74 -55.89 -18.78 26.44
N ARG A 75 -55.16 -19.23 27.46
CA ARG A 75 -55.50 -20.46 28.20
C ARG A 75 -56.69 -20.24 29.13
N LEU A 76 -57.40 -21.33 29.41
CA LEU A 76 -58.36 -21.40 30.52
C LEU A 76 -57.55 -21.55 31.82
N ALA A 77 -57.27 -20.43 32.49
CA ALA A 77 -56.50 -20.37 33.73
C ALA A 77 -55.20 -21.22 33.70
N LEU A 78 -55.10 -22.26 34.54
CA LEU A 78 -53.94 -23.15 34.67
C LEU A 78 -54.13 -24.50 33.95
N ASP A 79 -55.17 -24.64 33.12
CA ASP A 79 -55.46 -25.89 32.41
C ASP A 79 -54.33 -26.32 31.45
N PRO A 80 -54.24 -27.63 31.14
CA PRO A 80 -53.37 -28.12 30.08
C PRO A 80 -53.65 -27.38 28.76
N PRO A 81 -52.61 -27.11 27.94
CA PRO A 81 -52.79 -26.43 26.68
C PRO A 81 -53.64 -27.28 25.72
N ARG A 82 -54.62 -26.66 25.05
CA ARG A 82 -55.47 -27.34 24.05
C ARG A 82 -54.60 -28.06 23.01
N PRO A 83 -54.94 -29.31 22.62
CA PRO A 83 -54.15 -30.10 21.66
C PRO A 83 -54.10 -29.43 20.29
N VAL A 84 -53.14 -29.83 19.46
CA VAL A 84 -53.17 -29.54 18.01
C VAL A 84 -53.89 -30.72 17.37
N ASP A 85 -55.13 -30.50 16.97
CA ASP A 85 -56.05 -31.47 16.36
C ASP A 85 -56.45 -31.02 14.95
N GLU A 86 -57.18 -31.87 14.22
CA GLU A 86 -57.63 -31.56 12.85
C GLU A 86 -58.56 -30.34 12.81
N ASP A 87 -59.37 -30.12 13.86
CA ASP A 87 -60.22 -28.92 14.00
C ASP A 87 -59.38 -27.63 14.14
N PHE A 88 -58.28 -27.68 14.89
CA PHE A 88 -57.34 -26.56 14.99
C PHE A 88 -56.57 -26.34 13.68
N LEU A 89 -56.09 -27.40 13.03
CA LEU A 89 -55.35 -27.29 11.76
C LEU A 89 -56.25 -26.77 10.64
N GLY A 90 -57.48 -27.28 10.52
CA GLY A 90 -58.46 -26.81 9.54
C GLY A 90 -58.99 -25.39 9.80
N LEU A 91 -58.89 -24.88 11.04
CA LEU A 91 -59.14 -23.46 11.33
C LEU A 91 -58.01 -22.57 10.79
N ILE A 92 -56.76 -23.03 10.92
CA ILE A 92 -55.56 -22.31 10.45
C ILE A 92 -55.53 -22.29 8.91
N ASP A 93 -55.71 -23.43 8.25
CA ASP A 93 -55.79 -23.56 6.79
C ASP A 93 -56.84 -22.62 6.16
N ARG A 94 -58.07 -22.57 6.71
CA ARG A 94 -59.09 -21.62 6.25
C ARG A 94 -58.75 -20.15 6.53
N PHE A 95 -57.92 -19.86 7.54
CA PHE A 95 -57.44 -18.50 7.79
C PHE A 95 -56.33 -18.10 6.82
N GLU A 96 -55.42 -19.02 6.49
CA GLU A 96 -54.38 -18.83 5.48
C GLU A 96 -55.01 -18.57 4.10
N GLN A 97 -56.05 -19.31 3.72
CA GLN A 97 -56.86 -19.05 2.51
C GLN A 97 -57.53 -17.66 2.52
N VAL A 98 -57.97 -17.15 3.68
CA VAL A 98 -58.48 -15.78 3.82
C VAL A 98 -57.38 -14.75 3.61
N LEU A 99 -56.17 -14.98 4.14
CA LEU A 99 -55.02 -14.10 3.92
C LEU A 99 -54.63 -14.07 2.44
N ASP A 100 -54.51 -15.22 1.78
CA ASP A 100 -54.12 -15.32 0.37
C ASP A 100 -55.05 -14.51 -0.54
N ALA A 101 -56.37 -14.72 -0.41
CA ALA A 101 -57.38 -14.03 -1.21
C ALA A 101 -57.42 -12.51 -0.94
N ILE A 102 -57.20 -12.09 0.32
CA ILE A 102 -57.10 -10.67 0.68
C ILE A 102 -55.83 -10.04 0.10
N MET A 103 -54.69 -10.72 0.21
CA MET A 103 -53.39 -10.22 -0.22
C MET A 103 -53.29 -10.10 -1.74
N GLU A 104 -53.79 -11.09 -2.50
CA GLU A 104 -53.88 -11.02 -3.97
C GLU A 104 -54.71 -9.79 -4.43
N GLN A 105 -55.86 -9.55 -3.78
CA GLN A 105 -56.68 -8.37 -4.08
C GLN A 105 -56.06 -7.06 -3.63
N PHE A 106 -55.27 -7.06 -2.54
CA PHE A 106 -54.54 -5.88 -2.07
C PHE A 106 -53.34 -5.53 -2.97
N GLU A 107 -52.57 -6.51 -3.46
CA GLU A 107 -51.48 -6.28 -4.41
C GLU A 107 -51.98 -5.56 -5.67
N SER A 108 -53.15 -5.98 -6.19
CA SER A 108 -53.79 -5.32 -7.34
C SER A 108 -54.15 -3.84 -7.11
N ARG A 109 -54.32 -3.43 -5.85
CA ARG A 109 -54.71 -2.08 -5.42
C ARG A 109 -53.57 -1.29 -4.77
N TYR A 110 -52.38 -1.85 -4.62
CA TYR A 110 -51.27 -1.25 -3.86
C TYR A 110 -50.90 0.18 -4.32
N PHE A 111 -51.22 0.55 -5.56
CA PHE A 111 -51.05 1.92 -6.06
C PHE A 111 -51.86 2.97 -5.28
N GLN A 112 -53.07 2.64 -4.82
CA GLN A 112 -53.96 3.52 -4.05
C GLN A 112 -53.35 3.91 -2.69
N VAL A 113 -52.41 3.11 -2.16
CA VAL A 113 -51.63 3.46 -0.97
C VAL A 113 -50.81 4.73 -1.24
N PHE A 114 -50.18 4.86 -2.41
CA PHE A 114 -49.42 6.06 -2.78
C PHE A 114 -50.33 7.27 -3.04
N GLU A 115 -51.53 7.08 -3.61
CA GLU A 115 -52.52 8.15 -3.76
C GLU A 115 -52.99 8.69 -2.39
N ARG A 116 -53.19 7.80 -1.40
CA ARG A 116 -53.49 8.17 0.00
C ARG A 116 -52.30 8.86 0.68
N LEU A 117 -51.05 8.45 0.41
CA LEU A 117 -49.85 9.19 0.87
C LEU A 117 -49.77 10.58 0.25
N ASP A 118 -50.08 10.72 -1.04
CA ASP A 118 -50.10 11.99 -1.77
C ASP A 118 -51.20 12.95 -1.26
N LEU A 119 -52.24 12.46 -0.58
CA LEU A 119 -53.18 13.31 0.15
C LEU A 119 -52.57 13.82 1.47
N LEU A 120 -51.88 12.97 2.24
CA LEU A 120 -51.15 13.40 3.44
C LEU A 120 -50.02 14.40 3.10
N LEU A 121 -49.25 14.14 2.04
CA LEU A 121 -48.14 14.99 1.61
C LEU A 121 -48.57 16.41 1.17
N LYS A 122 -49.86 16.63 0.88
CA LYS A 122 -50.44 17.96 0.58
C LYS A 122 -50.79 18.76 1.86
N ILE A 123 -50.79 18.14 3.03
CA ILE A 123 -51.10 18.82 4.30
C ILE A 123 -49.94 19.75 4.68
N SER A 124 -50.20 21.06 4.65
CA SER A 124 -49.17 22.10 4.86
C SER A 124 -48.70 22.17 6.32
N THR A 125 -49.66 22.04 7.25
CA THR A 125 -49.47 22.11 8.71
C THR A 125 -49.96 20.83 9.37
N PRO A 126 -49.24 19.71 9.23
CA PRO A 126 -49.65 18.41 9.76
C PRO A 126 -49.67 18.39 11.28
N THR A 127 -50.53 17.54 11.83
CA THR A 127 -50.78 17.40 13.26
C THR A 127 -50.42 16.00 13.75
N LYS A 128 -50.44 15.78 15.08
CA LYS A 128 -50.28 14.46 15.67
C LYS A 128 -51.35 13.46 15.19
N ALA A 129 -52.53 13.92 14.78
CA ALA A 129 -53.56 13.05 14.22
C ALA A 129 -53.11 12.49 12.85
N ASP A 130 -52.63 13.35 11.95
CA ASP A 130 -52.18 12.96 10.61
C ASP A 130 -50.97 12.01 10.66
N ALA A 131 -50.06 12.22 11.63
CA ALA A 131 -48.94 11.32 11.89
C ALA A 131 -49.38 9.98 12.52
N ASN A 132 -50.45 9.95 13.32
CA ASN A 132 -51.06 8.69 13.75
C ASN A 132 -51.75 7.97 12.58
N THR A 133 -52.42 8.69 11.68
CA THR A 133 -53.03 8.10 10.47
C THR A 133 -51.97 7.46 9.58
N LEU A 134 -50.83 8.13 9.35
CA LEU A 134 -49.68 7.51 8.67
C LEU A 134 -49.21 6.23 9.39
N LYS A 135 -49.18 6.23 10.73
CA LYS A 135 -48.69 5.11 11.54
C LYS A 135 -49.69 3.96 11.70
N GLN A 136 -50.98 4.17 11.50
CA GLN A 136 -52.03 3.18 11.79
C GLN A 136 -52.80 2.68 10.55
N SER A 137 -52.73 3.41 9.43
CA SER A 137 -53.56 3.17 8.23
C SER A 137 -52.75 2.99 6.94
N PHE A 138 -51.46 2.66 7.05
CA PHE A 138 -50.56 2.39 5.93
C PHE A 138 -49.61 1.23 6.27
N PRO A 139 -49.17 0.40 5.29
CA PRO A 139 -48.18 -0.64 5.52
C PRO A 139 -46.81 -0.06 5.94
N HIS A 140 -46.15 -0.60 6.96
CA HIS A 140 -44.80 -0.17 7.37
C HIS A 140 -43.71 -0.87 6.54
N THR A 141 -43.87 -0.87 5.20
CA THR A 141 -42.82 -1.36 4.29
C THR A 141 -41.83 -0.25 3.98
N GLN A 142 -40.57 -0.62 3.76
CA GLN A 142 -39.52 0.29 3.27
C GLN A 142 -39.96 1.05 1.99
N VAL A 143 -40.80 0.41 1.16
CA VAL A 143 -41.42 0.96 -0.06
C VAL A 143 -42.46 2.06 0.24
N VAL A 144 -43.26 1.92 1.30
CA VAL A 144 -44.22 2.96 1.71
C VAL A 144 -43.51 4.09 2.44
N SER A 145 -42.65 3.75 3.40
CA SER A 145 -41.84 4.71 4.15
C SER A 145 -40.98 5.55 3.21
N GLY A 146 -40.16 4.94 2.35
CA GLY A 146 -39.29 5.64 1.40
C GLY A 146 -40.03 6.60 0.47
N TYR A 147 -41.23 6.22 -0.01
CA TYR A 147 -42.07 7.10 -0.83
C TYR A 147 -42.47 8.38 -0.08
N PHE A 148 -42.98 8.23 1.15
CA PHE A 148 -43.43 9.34 1.98
C PHE A 148 -42.25 10.21 2.44
N PHE A 149 -41.23 9.58 3.02
CA PHE A 149 -40.10 10.26 3.65
C PHE A 149 -39.18 10.98 2.65
N SER A 150 -39.08 10.53 1.40
CA SER A 150 -38.41 11.30 0.34
C SER A 150 -39.19 12.56 -0.10
N ARG A 151 -40.51 12.64 0.17
CA ARG A 151 -41.40 13.73 -0.28
C ARG A 151 -41.85 14.68 0.82
N ALA A 152 -41.91 14.23 2.08
CA ALA A 152 -42.47 14.99 3.19
C ALA A 152 -41.77 16.34 3.43
N SER A 153 -42.55 17.38 3.75
CA SER A 153 -42.02 18.68 4.17
C SER A 153 -41.37 18.59 5.56
N ALA A 154 -40.54 19.59 5.90
CA ALA A 154 -39.97 19.70 7.24
C ALA A 154 -41.04 19.95 8.35
N THR A 155 -42.24 20.40 7.98
CA THR A 155 -43.36 20.60 8.94
C THR A 155 -43.90 19.29 9.52
N TRP A 156 -43.67 18.14 8.87
CA TRP A 156 -44.06 16.82 9.37
C TRP A 156 -43.23 16.33 10.57
N LEU A 157 -42.02 16.84 10.77
CA LEU A 157 -41.05 16.31 11.72
C LEU A 157 -41.57 16.22 13.17
N LEU A 158 -42.18 17.30 13.69
CA LEU A 158 -42.67 17.34 15.07
C LEU A 158 -43.86 16.38 15.30
N PRO A 159 -44.89 16.33 14.43
CA PRO A 159 -45.90 15.26 14.44
C PRO A 159 -45.31 13.84 14.45
N LEU A 160 -44.39 13.53 13.53
CA LEU A 160 -43.76 12.21 13.42
C LEU A 160 -42.97 11.82 14.68
N ARG A 161 -42.27 12.79 15.29
CA ARG A 161 -41.58 12.63 16.57
C ARG A 161 -42.55 12.34 17.71
N GLN A 162 -43.71 13.00 17.75
CA GLN A 162 -44.73 12.80 18.79
C GLN A 162 -45.48 11.46 18.73
N VAL A 163 -45.40 10.72 17.63
CA VAL A 163 -45.98 9.36 17.47
C VAL A 163 -44.92 8.25 17.47
N GLY A 164 -43.64 8.61 17.58
CA GLY A 164 -42.52 7.68 17.64
C GLY A 164 -42.24 6.97 16.31
N TYR A 165 -41.92 7.73 15.25
CA TYR A 165 -41.28 7.15 14.06
C TYR A 165 -39.79 6.88 14.30
N PHE A 166 -39.07 7.87 14.84
CA PHE A 166 -37.63 7.83 15.08
C PHE A 166 -37.21 6.98 16.30
N SER A 167 -38.03 6.00 16.72
CA SER A 167 -37.83 5.21 17.95
C SER A 167 -37.46 3.74 17.70
N SER A 168 -37.18 3.35 16.45
CA SER A 168 -36.94 1.95 16.07
C SER A 168 -36.01 1.87 14.85
N PRO A 169 -34.71 2.19 15.00
CA PRO A 169 -33.73 2.00 13.93
C PRO A 169 -33.66 0.52 13.54
N PRO A 170 -33.53 0.18 12.24
CA PRO A 170 -33.37 -1.19 11.80
C PRO A 170 -32.01 -1.74 12.23
N SER A 171 -32.02 -2.94 12.80
CA SER A 171 -30.82 -3.71 13.14
C SER A 171 -30.03 -4.10 11.88
N PRO A 172 -28.70 -4.23 11.96
CA PRO A 172 -27.91 -4.91 10.93
C PRO A 172 -28.36 -6.37 10.78
N GLU A 173 -28.37 -6.87 9.54
CA GLU A 173 -28.69 -8.26 9.21
C GLU A 173 -27.39 -9.00 8.93
N VAL A 174 -27.18 -10.15 9.58
CA VAL A 174 -25.91 -10.90 9.52
C VAL A 174 -26.18 -12.30 8.98
N ASP A 175 -25.46 -12.69 7.93
CA ASP A 175 -25.38 -14.08 7.48
C ASP A 175 -23.99 -14.64 7.83
N ASP A 176 -23.92 -15.35 8.95
CA ASP A 176 -22.71 -16.00 9.44
C ASP A 176 -22.21 -17.13 8.51
N ASN A 177 -23.07 -17.67 7.62
CA ASN A 177 -22.68 -18.72 6.66
C ASN A 177 -22.01 -18.13 5.41
N ALA A 178 -22.54 -17.01 4.91
CA ALA A 178 -21.94 -16.26 3.81
C ALA A 178 -20.77 -15.37 4.27
N GLY A 179 -20.64 -15.11 5.58
CA GLY A 179 -19.67 -14.15 6.12
C GLY A 179 -20.00 -12.70 5.74
N THR A 180 -21.29 -12.36 5.60
CA THR A 180 -21.74 -11.05 5.11
C THR A 180 -22.63 -10.34 6.12
N VAL A 181 -22.68 -9.01 5.99
CA VAL A 181 -23.52 -8.11 6.80
C VAL A 181 -24.23 -7.14 5.87
N GLN A 182 -25.54 -7.03 6.00
CA GLN A 182 -26.34 -5.98 5.37
C GLN A 182 -26.68 -4.88 6.39
N MET A 183 -26.77 -3.64 5.90
CA MET A 183 -27.16 -2.46 6.68
C MET A 183 -28.43 -1.89 6.05
N PRO A 184 -29.63 -2.29 6.52
CA PRO A 184 -30.89 -1.80 5.98
C PRO A 184 -30.97 -0.27 6.07
N SER A 185 -31.52 0.38 5.04
CA SER A 185 -31.84 1.81 5.10
C SER A 185 -32.95 2.09 6.10
N TRP A 186 -32.97 3.32 6.61
CA TRP A 186 -34.06 3.81 7.43
C TRP A 186 -34.55 5.13 6.82
N ALA A 187 -35.69 5.09 6.14
CA ALA A 187 -36.24 6.23 5.42
C ALA A 187 -36.47 7.45 6.34
N GLU A 188 -36.71 7.18 7.63
CA GLU A 188 -36.79 8.13 8.72
C GLU A 188 -35.47 8.91 8.95
N SER A 189 -34.30 8.27 8.91
CA SER A 189 -33.00 8.97 9.03
C SER A 189 -32.60 9.67 7.72
N GLU A 190 -32.89 9.06 6.58
CA GLU A 190 -32.72 9.70 5.27
C GLU A 190 -33.60 10.96 5.13
N TYR A 191 -34.82 10.95 5.69
CA TYR A 191 -35.67 12.15 5.83
C TYR A 191 -35.02 13.22 6.70
N LEU A 192 -34.50 12.86 7.88
CA LEU A 192 -33.82 13.80 8.77
C LEU A 192 -32.66 14.49 8.07
N ALA A 193 -31.82 13.73 7.36
CA ALA A 193 -30.70 14.28 6.58
C ALA A 193 -31.19 15.26 5.49
N ARG A 194 -32.22 14.88 4.72
CA ARG A 194 -32.77 15.69 3.63
C ARG A 194 -33.43 17.00 4.11
N ILE A 195 -34.07 17.01 5.29
CA ILE A 195 -34.77 18.19 5.83
C ILE A 195 -33.94 18.99 6.85
N ALA A 196 -32.73 18.54 7.19
CA ALA A 196 -31.85 19.14 8.19
C ALA A 196 -31.68 20.65 7.99
N SER A 197 -31.32 21.09 6.78
CA SER A 197 -31.13 22.52 6.46
C SER A 197 -32.40 23.37 6.59
N ALA A 198 -33.59 22.75 6.46
CA ALA A 198 -34.89 23.43 6.55
C ALA A 198 -35.48 23.45 7.98
N ALA A 199 -35.09 22.53 8.86
CA ALA A 199 -35.53 22.48 10.27
C ALA A 199 -34.39 22.06 11.24
N PRO A 200 -33.25 22.76 11.25
CA PRO A 200 -31.98 22.24 11.79
C PRO A 200 -32.04 21.90 13.28
N LYS A 201 -32.60 22.79 14.11
CA LYS A 201 -32.74 22.55 15.56
C LYS A 201 -33.60 21.32 15.86
N ALA A 202 -34.71 21.18 15.14
CA ALA A 202 -35.66 20.09 15.37
C ALA A 202 -35.11 18.75 14.83
N ALA A 203 -34.37 18.74 13.72
CA ALA A 203 -33.71 17.55 13.19
C ALA A 203 -32.68 17.02 14.20
N VAL A 204 -31.80 17.88 14.70
CA VAL A 204 -30.77 17.55 15.71
C VAL A 204 -31.38 17.09 17.03
N GLU A 205 -32.43 17.75 17.53
CA GLU A 205 -33.19 17.25 18.68
C GLU A 205 -33.81 15.87 18.46
N THR A 206 -34.14 15.51 17.21
CA THR A 206 -34.77 14.23 16.89
C THR A 206 -33.73 13.11 16.83
N VAL A 207 -32.56 13.38 16.27
CA VAL A 207 -31.41 12.46 16.33
C VAL A 207 -30.99 12.18 17.78
N LEU A 208 -30.94 13.21 18.63
CA LEU A 208 -30.63 13.07 20.05
C LEU A 208 -31.70 12.33 20.88
N LEU A 209 -32.81 11.92 20.25
CA LEU A 209 -33.87 11.08 20.84
C LEU A 209 -33.99 9.71 20.15
N MET A 210 -33.18 9.42 19.13
CA MET A 210 -33.12 8.10 18.49
C MET A 210 -32.41 7.09 19.42
N PRO A 211 -32.87 5.83 19.51
CA PRO A 211 -32.13 4.76 20.16
C PRO A 211 -30.77 4.53 19.51
N ALA A 212 -29.81 4.02 20.29
CA ALA A 212 -28.56 3.51 19.75
C ALA A 212 -28.80 2.32 18.80
N THR A 213 -27.95 2.20 17.78
CA THR A 213 -27.97 1.12 16.80
C THR A 213 -26.54 0.80 16.33
N ASP A 214 -26.29 -0.45 15.94
CA ASP A 214 -25.04 -0.87 15.29
C ASP A 214 -25.08 -0.64 13.75
N ASN A 215 -26.14 -0.02 13.23
CA ASN A 215 -26.34 0.17 11.79
C ASN A 215 -25.53 1.36 11.25
N SER A 216 -24.38 1.07 10.65
CA SER A 216 -23.44 2.05 10.08
C SER A 216 -24.06 2.94 8.99
N ARG A 217 -25.18 2.55 8.35
CA ARG A 217 -25.91 3.40 7.40
C ARG A 217 -26.75 4.47 8.11
N VAL A 218 -27.42 4.12 9.20
CA VAL A 218 -28.14 5.13 10.03
C VAL A 218 -27.15 6.17 10.58
N HIS A 219 -25.93 5.75 10.92
CA HIS A 219 -24.86 6.67 11.32
C HIS A 219 -24.35 7.56 10.19
N ARG A 220 -24.28 7.06 8.95
CA ARG A 220 -24.03 7.88 7.75
C ARG A 220 -25.09 8.97 7.61
N ASP A 221 -26.37 8.64 7.76
CA ASP A 221 -27.45 9.64 7.68
C ASP A 221 -27.33 10.69 8.80
N ILE A 222 -26.91 10.29 10.02
CA ILE A 222 -26.64 11.22 11.12
C ILE A 222 -25.45 12.15 10.80
N VAL A 223 -24.39 11.65 10.17
CA VAL A 223 -23.27 12.47 9.66
C VAL A 223 -23.78 13.49 8.63
N MET A 224 -24.65 13.06 7.71
CA MET A 224 -25.28 13.94 6.71
C MET A 224 -26.22 14.99 7.34
N VAL A 225 -26.97 14.65 8.41
CA VAL A 225 -27.69 15.66 9.23
C VAL A 225 -26.70 16.68 9.78
N GLY A 226 -25.59 16.22 10.36
CA GLY A 226 -24.56 17.08 10.94
C GLY A 226 -23.94 18.05 9.94
N GLY A 227 -23.67 17.60 8.71
CA GLY A 227 -23.10 18.44 7.65
C GLY A 227 -24.09 19.39 6.98
N ALA A 228 -25.40 19.18 7.16
CA ALA A 228 -26.47 19.98 6.56
C ALA A 228 -27.09 21.03 7.52
N VAL A 229 -26.64 21.10 8.77
CA VAL A 229 -27.01 22.13 9.75
C VAL A 229 -25.87 23.12 9.99
N SER A 230 -26.07 24.14 10.85
CA SER A 230 -24.97 25.00 11.27
C SER A 230 -23.98 24.24 12.17
N PRO A 231 -22.69 24.62 12.21
CA PRO A 231 -21.66 23.86 12.93
C PRO A 231 -22.03 23.56 14.39
N GLU A 232 -22.58 24.53 15.11
CA GLU A 232 -22.95 24.43 16.54
C GLU A 232 -24.11 23.45 16.78
N LEU A 233 -24.83 23.10 15.72
CA LEU A 233 -25.88 22.09 15.73
C LEU A 233 -25.36 20.72 15.25
N GLY A 234 -24.39 20.69 14.34
CA GLY A 234 -23.72 19.46 13.90
C GLY A 234 -22.80 18.88 14.99
N ALA A 235 -22.08 19.74 15.71
CA ALA A 235 -21.23 19.38 16.85
C ALA A 235 -21.99 18.59 17.92
N ARG A 236 -23.27 18.92 18.15
CA ARG A 236 -24.14 18.20 19.10
C ARG A 236 -24.40 16.75 18.72
N LEU A 237 -24.21 16.35 17.46
CA LEU A 237 -24.41 14.98 16.98
C LEU A 237 -23.15 14.12 17.05
N VAL A 238 -21.97 14.73 17.25
CA VAL A 238 -20.69 14.00 17.31
C VAL A 238 -20.69 12.87 18.35
N PRO A 239 -21.24 13.00 19.58
CA PRO A 239 -21.32 11.88 20.51
C PRO A 239 -22.08 10.66 19.97
N THR A 240 -23.16 10.87 19.19
CA THR A 240 -23.93 9.80 18.55
C THR A 240 -23.15 9.17 17.39
N ILE A 241 -22.45 9.99 16.58
CA ILE A 241 -21.60 9.53 15.47
C ILE A 241 -20.43 8.68 15.99
N VAL A 242 -19.78 9.12 17.09
CA VAL A 242 -18.69 8.38 17.75
C VAL A 242 -19.18 7.03 18.26
N GLN A 243 -20.36 6.98 18.91
CA GLN A 243 -20.98 5.73 19.33
C GLN A 243 -21.21 4.78 18.13
N GLY A 244 -21.59 5.32 16.97
CA GLY A 244 -21.74 4.56 15.74
C GLY A 244 -20.43 4.01 15.17
N ILE A 245 -19.37 4.82 15.13
CA ILE A 245 -18.05 4.39 14.67
C ILE A 245 -17.41 3.35 15.62
N GLN A 246 -17.80 3.36 16.90
CA GLN A 246 -17.38 2.39 17.92
C GLN A 246 -18.33 1.17 18.06
N SER A 247 -19.34 1.05 17.20
CA SER A 247 -20.31 -0.07 17.19
C SER A 247 -19.72 -1.38 16.64
N ARG A 248 -20.47 -2.49 16.75
CA ARG A 248 -20.04 -3.85 16.34
C ARG A 248 -19.45 -3.93 14.92
N PHE A 249 -19.95 -3.13 13.98
CA PHE A 249 -19.56 -3.18 12.56
C PHE A 249 -18.71 -1.97 12.12
N GLY A 250 -18.47 -1.03 13.04
CA GLY A 250 -17.58 0.10 12.85
C GLY A 250 -17.99 1.08 11.75
N MET A 251 -17.01 1.86 11.30
CA MET A 251 -17.18 2.86 10.25
C MET A 251 -17.01 2.26 8.86
N TRP A 252 -17.96 2.56 7.98
CA TRP A 252 -17.95 2.18 6.56
C TRP A 252 -17.78 3.38 5.61
N PHE A 253 -17.82 4.60 6.16
CA PHE A 253 -18.00 5.90 5.48
C PHE A 253 -16.97 6.93 5.97
N PRO A 254 -15.66 6.68 5.77
CA PRO A 254 -14.58 7.51 6.31
C PRO A 254 -14.52 8.90 5.67
N ASP A 255 -14.90 9.01 4.40
CA ASP A 255 -14.87 10.23 3.61
C ASP A 255 -16.00 11.20 3.98
N GLU A 256 -17.24 10.74 4.22
CA GLU A 256 -18.29 11.63 4.73
C GLU A 256 -18.04 12.09 6.17
N VAL A 257 -17.44 11.23 7.02
CA VAL A 257 -17.02 11.62 8.38
C VAL A 257 -15.87 12.63 8.30
N GLY A 258 -14.90 12.45 7.39
CA GLY A 258 -13.83 13.41 7.12
C GLY A 258 -14.34 14.77 6.61
N ALA A 259 -15.37 14.76 5.75
CA ALA A 259 -16.02 15.97 5.28
C ALA A 259 -16.77 16.72 6.41
N LEU A 260 -17.52 16.01 7.27
CA LEU A 260 -18.16 16.62 8.44
C LEU A 260 -17.12 17.18 9.41
N MET A 261 -16.06 16.43 9.70
CA MET A 261 -14.94 16.85 10.54
C MET A 261 -14.31 18.15 10.02
N ALA A 262 -14.05 18.26 8.72
CA ALA A 262 -13.55 19.49 8.11
C ALA A 262 -14.57 20.65 8.19
N ALA A 263 -15.86 20.39 7.98
CA ALA A 263 -16.91 21.40 8.07
C ALA A 263 -17.11 21.95 9.48
N LEU A 264 -17.07 21.10 10.51
CA LEU A 264 -17.10 21.52 11.92
C LEU A 264 -15.87 22.36 12.27
N CYS A 265 -14.68 21.93 11.83
CA CYS A 265 -13.42 22.63 12.04
C CYS A 265 -13.43 24.04 11.44
N GLN A 266 -13.81 24.17 10.16
CA GLN A 266 -13.95 25.45 9.47
C GLN A 266 -15.06 26.33 10.08
N GLY A 267 -16.08 25.70 10.67
CA GLY A 267 -17.16 26.35 11.41
C GLY A 267 -16.79 26.84 12.82
N GLY A 268 -15.59 26.53 13.32
CA GLY A 268 -15.12 26.90 14.67
C GLY A 268 -15.44 25.89 15.77
N GLU A 269 -16.13 24.77 15.45
CA GLU A 269 -16.46 23.68 16.38
C GLU A 269 -15.30 22.69 16.50
N VAL A 270 -14.14 23.21 16.93
CA VAL A 270 -12.84 22.52 16.96
C VAL A 270 -12.87 21.26 17.82
N ASP A 271 -13.42 21.31 19.04
CA ASP A 271 -13.49 20.15 19.93
C ASP A 271 -14.28 18.98 19.31
N ALA A 272 -15.35 19.31 18.58
CA ALA A 272 -16.21 18.35 17.92
C ALA A 272 -15.53 17.74 16.68
N ALA A 273 -14.83 18.56 15.89
CA ALA A 273 -14.00 18.10 14.78
C ALA A 273 -12.85 17.19 15.26
N MET A 274 -12.12 17.60 16.30
CA MET A 274 -11.05 16.80 16.92
C MET A 274 -11.58 15.48 17.46
N THR A 275 -12.75 15.47 18.08
CA THR A 275 -13.39 14.25 18.58
C THR A 275 -13.67 13.24 17.45
N LEU A 276 -14.09 13.70 16.26
CA LEU A 276 -14.19 12.84 15.08
C LEU A 276 -12.80 12.37 14.60
N ALA A 277 -11.79 13.25 14.57
CA ALA A 277 -10.43 12.93 14.12
C ALA A 277 -9.77 11.80 14.94
N ARG A 278 -9.88 11.83 16.27
CA ARG A 278 -9.35 10.75 17.14
C ARG A 278 -10.03 9.40 16.85
N VAL A 279 -11.33 9.44 16.55
CA VAL A 279 -12.17 8.25 16.36
C VAL A 279 -12.06 7.68 14.94
N LEU A 280 -11.78 8.53 13.93
CA LEU A 280 -11.25 8.11 12.64
C LEU A 280 -9.95 7.32 12.84
N LEU A 281 -8.91 7.99 13.34
CA LEU A 281 -7.55 7.44 13.41
C LEU A 281 -7.45 6.19 14.30
N ALA A 282 -8.32 6.03 15.30
CA ALA A 282 -8.40 4.81 16.10
C ALA A 282 -8.93 3.57 15.34
N GLN A 283 -9.57 3.75 14.19
CA GLN A 283 -10.17 2.68 13.36
C GLN A 283 -9.37 2.39 12.08
N LEU A 284 -8.05 2.63 12.10
CA LEU A 284 -7.16 2.34 10.98
C LEU A 284 -7.16 0.83 10.63
N PRO A 285 -7.45 0.44 9.37
CA PRO A 285 -7.54 -0.96 8.98
C PRO A 285 -6.19 -1.67 9.12
N ASN A 286 -6.20 -2.93 9.60
CA ASN A 286 -5.01 -3.79 9.55
C ASN A 286 -4.85 -4.41 8.14
N ARG A 287 -3.68 -4.97 7.85
CA ARG A 287 -3.35 -5.58 6.53
C ARG A 287 -4.41 -6.59 6.07
N TYR A 288 -4.70 -6.60 4.77
CA TYR A 288 -5.68 -7.43 4.04
C TYR A 288 -6.36 -8.57 4.83
N GLY A 289 -7.42 -8.21 5.58
CA GLY A 289 -8.36 -9.17 6.17
C GLY A 289 -9.66 -9.20 5.38
N PRO A 290 -10.32 -10.37 5.19
CA PRO A 290 -11.61 -10.44 4.48
C PRO A 290 -12.73 -9.61 5.15
N THR A 291 -12.53 -9.30 6.44
CA THR A 291 -13.42 -8.58 7.36
C THR A 291 -13.21 -7.06 7.42
N SER A 292 -12.19 -6.46 6.78
CA SER A 292 -12.02 -5.01 6.83
C SER A 292 -13.11 -4.28 6.01
N SER A 293 -13.72 -3.25 6.60
CA SER A 293 -14.78 -2.45 5.96
C SER A 293 -14.23 -1.46 4.92
N VAL A 294 -12.98 -1.00 5.10
CA VAL A 294 -12.25 -0.06 4.24
C VAL A 294 -10.94 -0.71 3.78
N ASP A 295 -10.46 -0.38 2.59
CA ASP A 295 -9.09 -0.69 2.17
C ASP A 295 -8.09 0.30 2.80
N ALA A 296 -6.85 -0.13 3.07
CA ALA A 296 -5.85 0.70 3.73
C ALA A 296 -5.35 1.88 2.86
N TYR A 297 -5.34 1.74 1.53
CA TYR A 297 -4.98 2.80 0.60
C TYR A 297 -6.11 3.84 0.50
N GLU A 298 -7.35 3.39 0.35
CA GLU A 298 -8.54 4.27 0.40
C GLU A 298 -8.54 5.12 1.68
N TYR A 299 -8.27 4.49 2.83
CA TYR A 299 -8.19 5.19 4.11
C TYR A 299 -7.04 6.21 4.13
N GLY A 300 -5.87 5.86 3.61
CA GLY A 300 -4.71 6.76 3.51
C GLY A 300 -5.01 8.02 2.69
N LEU A 301 -5.77 7.90 1.60
CA LEU A 301 -6.20 9.04 0.78
C LEU A 301 -7.16 9.97 1.54
N VAL A 302 -8.12 9.42 2.30
CA VAL A 302 -9.03 10.23 3.15
C VAL A 302 -8.24 11.05 4.16
N LEU A 303 -7.20 10.48 4.79
CA LEU A 303 -6.33 11.24 5.70
C LEU A 303 -5.56 12.35 4.97
N GLN A 304 -4.93 12.05 3.83
CA GLN A 304 -4.22 13.06 3.03
C GLN A 304 -5.13 14.21 2.57
N GLN A 305 -6.42 13.94 2.32
CA GLN A 305 -7.39 14.95 1.90
C GLN A 305 -7.86 15.86 3.04
N TYR A 306 -8.24 15.29 4.19
CA TYR A 306 -8.95 16.05 5.24
C TYR A 306 -8.08 16.48 6.44
N VAL A 307 -6.95 15.80 6.71
CA VAL A 307 -6.06 16.19 7.83
C VAL A 307 -5.50 17.61 7.67
N PRO A 308 -5.05 18.09 6.49
CA PRO A 308 -4.55 19.46 6.35
C PRO A 308 -5.57 20.55 6.75
N LEU A 309 -6.87 20.27 6.62
CA LEU A 309 -7.96 21.18 6.99
C LEU A 309 -8.21 21.27 8.50
N LEU A 310 -7.77 20.27 9.28
CA LEU A 310 -7.67 20.36 10.73
C LEU A 310 -6.41 21.12 11.14
N VAL A 311 -5.28 20.79 10.51
CA VAL A 311 -3.96 21.35 10.85
C VAL A 311 -3.94 22.88 10.74
N ASP A 312 -4.55 23.45 9.69
CA ASP A 312 -4.71 24.90 9.45
C ASP A 312 -5.51 25.66 10.54
N LYS A 313 -6.23 24.95 11.42
CA LYS A 313 -7.13 25.56 12.42
C LYS A 313 -6.77 25.21 13.87
N VAL A 314 -6.29 23.99 14.09
CA VAL A 314 -6.04 23.43 15.43
C VAL A 314 -4.54 23.28 15.71
N GLY A 315 -3.72 23.14 14.68
CA GLY A 315 -2.28 23.02 14.82
C GLY A 315 -1.85 21.74 15.56
N VAL A 316 -1.16 21.90 16.69
CA VAL A 316 -0.35 20.82 17.30
C VAL A 316 -1.20 19.71 17.93
N ASP A 317 -2.42 19.97 18.41
CA ASP A 317 -3.28 18.89 18.95
C ASP A 317 -3.64 17.83 17.88
N VAL A 318 -3.61 18.19 16.59
CA VAL A 318 -3.79 17.26 15.47
C VAL A 318 -2.53 16.43 15.26
N LEU A 319 -1.36 17.08 15.30
CA LEU A 319 -0.06 16.41 15.23
C LEU A 319 0.11 15.41 16.37
N ALA A 320 -0.37 15.73 17.57
CA ALA A 320 -0.37 14.86 18.74
C ALA A 320 -1.18 13.58 18.50
N GLU A 321 -2.43 13.70 18.03
CA GLU A 321 -3.25 12.51 17.74
C GLU A 321 -2.66 11.67 16.60
N LEU A 322 -2.15 12.30 15.53
CA LEU A 322 -1.47 11.58 14.44
C LEU A 322 -0.24 10.81 14.96
N SER A 323 0.53 11.41 15.87
CA SER A 323 1.72 10.80 16.46
C SER A 323 1.39 9.62 17.37
N VAL A 324 0.36 9.77 18.22
CA VAL A 324 -0.19 8.68 19.05
C VAL A 324 -0.62 7.48 18.19
N GLN A 325 -1.13 7.72 16.98
CA GLN A 325 -1.68 6.69 16.11
C GLN A 325 -0.59 6.01 15.26
N LEU A 326 0.41 6.76 14.76
CA LEU A 326 1.64 6.18 14.22
C LEU A 326 2.37 5.31 15.27
N ALA A 327 2.43 5.76 16.52
CA ALA A 327 3.05 5.00 17.61
C ALA A 327 2.32 3.67 17.89
N LYS A 328 0.97 3.65 17.87
CA LYS A 328 0.17 2.41 18.00
C LYS A 328 0.40 1.42 16.86
N VAL A 329 0.49 1.91 15.61
CA VAL A 329 0.72 1.06 14.43
C VAL A 329 2.10 0.38 14.52
N ILE A 330 3.13 1.11 14.97
CA ILE A 330 4.47 0.56 15.22
C ILE A 330 4.42 -0.48 16.36
N SER A 331 3.82 -0.14 17.51
CA SER A 331 3.74 -1.06 18.66
C SER A 331 3.08 -2.40 18.28
N ARG A 332 1.96 -2.37 17.54
CA ARG A 332 1.26 -3.59 17.11
C ARG A 332 2.11 -4.47 16.21
N GLU A 333 2.90 -3.88 15.30
CA GLU A 333 3.80 -4.67 14.45
C GLU A 333 4.93 -5.32 15.25
N MET A 334 5.46 -4.66 16.28
CA MET A 334 6.49 -5.25 17.15
C MET A 334 5.91 -6.38 18.01
N GLU A 335 4.67 -6.23 18.49
CA GLU A 335 3.91 -7.30 19.17
C GLU A 335 3.67 -8.51 18.23
N GLU A 336 3.22 -8.27 16.98
CA GLU A 336 3.00 -9.32 15.97
C GLU A 336 4.31 -10.07 15.60
N ARG A 337 5.47 -9.41 15.72
CA ARG A 337 6.81 -10.00 15.52
C ARG A 337 7.38 -10.71 16.77
N GLY A 338 6.80 -10.49 17.95
CA GLY A 338 7.32 -11.00 19.22
C GLY A 338 8.55 -10.25 19.76
N GLU A 339 8.75 -8.99 19.35
CA GLU A 339 9.93 -8.18 19.72
C GLU A 339 9.64 -7.22 20.89
N GLU A 340 10.13 -7.53 22.10
CA GLU A 340 10.04 -6.65 23.30
C GLU A 340 10.98 -5.40 23.22
N GLN A 341 11.16 -4.80 22.04
CA GLN A 341 12.27 -3.86 21.79
C GLN A 341 11.81 -2.41 21.61
N SER A 342 12.53 -1.48 22.23
CA SER A 342 12.39 -0.03 22.06
C SER A 342 13.05 0.48 20.77
N TYR A 343 12.99 -0.31 19.70
CA TYR A 343 13.60 -0.05 18.40
C TYR A 343 12.57 -0.37 17.32
N ASP A 344 12.25 0.60 16.48
CA ASP A 344 11.17 0.51 15.48
C ASP A 344 11.65 0.05 14.10
N GLY A 345 12.94 -0.24 13.93
CA GLY A 345 13.54 -0.58 12.63
C GLY A 345 13.55 0.57 11.61
N SER A 346 13.20 1.80 12.00
CA SER A 346 12.92 2.89 11.06
C SER A 346 14.12 3.30 10.19
N MET A 347 15.36 3.11 10.64
CA MET A 347 16.54 3.31 9.79
C MET A 347 16.55 2.41 8.54
N ILE A 348 15.86 1.27 8.59
CA ILE A 348 15.87 0.24 7.55
C ILE A 348 14.64 0.37 6.64
N TRP A 349 13.43 0.53 7.20
CA TRP A 349 12.20 0.67 6.40
C TRP A 349 11.85 2.11 6.01
N ARG A 350 12.36 3.12 6.75
CA ARG A 350 12.27 4.55 6.42
C ARG A 350 13.66 5.20 6.50
N PRO A 351 14.63 4.79 5.65
CA PRO A 351 15.99 5.33 5.68
C PRO A 351 16.02 6.84 5.45
N ASN A 352 15.05 7.37 4.70
CA ASN A 352 14.90 8.80 4.43
C ASN A 352 13.50 9.30 4.90
N ILE A 353 13.47 10.35 5.72
CA ILE A 353 12.24 11.05 6.10
C ILE A 353 11.73 11.93 4.93
N ALA A 354 12.64 12.53 4.17
CA ALA A 354 12.34 13.32 2.99
C ALA A 354 11.75 12.48 1.84
N GLY A 355 10.84 13.10 1.09
CA GLY A 355 10.21 12.51 -0.10
C GLY A 355 9.15 11.44 0.19
N ARG A 356 8.41 11.07 -0.87
CA ARG A 356 7.51 9.91 -0.89
C ARG A 356 8.30 8.66 -1.28
N GLN A 357 8.08 7.55 -0.59
CA GLN A 357 8.70 6.26 -0.92
C GLN A 357 7.83 5.49 -1.92
N VAL A 358 8.46 4.75 -2.83
CA VAL A 358 7.81 3.97 -3.92
C VAL A 358 7.54 2.51 -3.49
N ALA A 359 7.77 2.17 -2.21
CA ALA A 359 7.46 0.86 -1.65
C ALA A 359 5.93 0.61 -1.58
N HIS A 360 5.54 -0.67 -1.48
CA HIS A 360 4.14 -1.15 -1.53
C HIS A 360 3.09 -0.17 -0.96
N GLU A 361 2.18 0.29 -1.83
CA GLU A 361 1.10 1.26 -1.51
C GLU A 361 0.19 0.83 -0.33
N SER A 362 0.22 -0.44 0.07
CA SER A 362 -0.57 -1.00 1.19
C SER A 362 0.10 -0.86 2.58
N ASP A 363 1.33 -0.35 2.68
CA ASP A 363 1.99 -0.16 3.98
C ASP A 363 1.69 1.21 4.62
N LEU A 364 0.67 1.21 5.46
CA LEU A 364 0.17 2.36 6.21
C LEU A 364 1.26 3.12 7.01
N ARG A 365 2.36 2.47 7.41
CA ARG A 365 3.45 3.13 8.17
C ARG A 365 4.11 4.23 7.34
N HIS A 366 4.24 4.03 6.03
CA HIS A 366 4.81 5.04 5.15
C HIS A 366 3.88 6.26 5.08
N MET A 367 2.58 6.04 4.80
CA MET A 367 1.59 7.11 4.71
C MET A 367 1.43 7.90 6.02
N LEU A 368 1.49 7.25 7.18
CA LEU A 368 1.42 7.95 8.47
C LEU A 368 2.67 8.81 8.74
N VAL A 369 3.88 8.33 8.39
CA VAL A 369 5.10 9.15 8.48
C VAL A 369 5.03 10.36 7.54
N ASP A 370 4.52 10.19 6.33
CA ASP A 370 4.31 11.31 5.39
C ASP A 370 3.29 12.33 5.95
N VAL A 371 2.12 11.88 6.44
CA VAL A 371 1.10 12.77 7.01
C VAL A 371 1.57 13.48 8.29
N VAL A 372 2.33 12.82 9.18
CA VAL A 372 2.91 13.44 10.38
C VAL A 372 3.95 14.50 10.00
N ARG A 373 4.86 14.19 9.06
CA ARG A 373 5.85 15.16 8.54
C ARG A 373 5.17 16.37 7.92
N ASP A 374 4.26 16.14 6.98
CA ASP A 374 3.62 17.20 6.20
C ASP A 374 2.73 18.09 7.09
N SER A 375 2.09 17.51 8.11
CA SER A 375 1.36 18.26 9.14
C SER A 375 2.30 19.13 9.99
N ALA A 376 3.41 18.57 10.49
CA ALA A 376 4.39 19.32 11.29
C ALA A 376 4.99 20.51 10.52
N GLN A 377 5.25 20.35 9.23
CA GLN A 377 5.71 21.43 8.35
C GLN A 377 4.61 22.49 8.13
N ALA A 378 3.39 22.07 7.79
CA ALA A 378 2.27 23.00 7.56
C ALA A 378 1.93 23.88 8.78
N ILE A 379 2.08 23.37 10.01
CA ILE A 379 1.92 24.17 11.24
C ILE A 379 2.95 25.30 11.28
N ILE A 380 4.22 24.99 11.01
CA ILE A 380 5.35 25.93 11.10
C ILE A 380 5.35 26.94 9.94
N ASP A 381 4.93 26.51 8.75
CA ASP A 381 4.76 27.40 7.59
C ASP A 381 3.65 28.43 7.82
N SER A 382 2.62 28.08 8.60
CA SER A 382 1.51 28.97 8.99
C SER A 382 1.85 29.87 10.18
N ASP A 383 2.45 29.31 11.24
CA ASP A 383 2.89 30.03 12.44
C ASP A 383 4.29 29.57 12.90
N GLN A 384 5.28 30.46 12.74
CA GLN A 384 6.67 30.17 13.06
C GLN A 384 6.97 30.18 14.56
N ASP A 385 6.09 30.73 15.40
CA ASP A 385 6.25 30.66 16.87
C ASP A 385 5.90 29.24 17.38
N LYS A 386 5.20 28.41 16.60
CA LYS A 386 4.81 27.03 16.94
C LYS A 386 5.93 25.99 16.84
N ILE A 387 7.14 26.34 16.35
CA ILE A 387 8.22 25.35 16.18
C ILE A 387 8.56 24.63 17.49
N SER A 388 8.56 25.34 18.63
CA SER A 388 8.84 24.73 19.94
C SER A 388 7.77 23.72 20.38
N GLU A 389 6.54 23.90 19.92
CA GLU A 389 5.37 23.11 20.31
C GLU A 389 5.28 21.84 19.44
N VAL A 390 5.45 22.01 18.13
CA VAL A 390 5.57 20.91 17.14
C VAL A 390 6.71 19.95 17.48
N VAL A 391 7.88 20.48 17.83
CA VAL A 391 9.06 19.66 18.16
C VAL A 391 8.87 18.95 19.49
N GLY A 392 8.36 19.64 20.52
CA GLY A 392 8.10 19.03 21.83
C GLY A 392 7.05 17.93 21.78
N GLU A 393 6.05 18.03 20.90
CA GLU A 393 5.05 16.99 20.68
C GLU A 393 5.65 15.73 20.05
N LEU A 394 6.48 15.89 19.02
CA LEU A 394 7.22 14.77 18.41
C LEU A 394 8.18 14.12 19.42
N GLU A 395 8.96 14.91 20.16
CA GLU A 395 9.88 14.38 21.18
C GLU A 395 9.19 13.74 22.40
N SER A 396 7.88 13.95 22.60
CA SER A 396 7.11 13.28 23.65
C SER A 396 6.95 11.76 23.40
N HIS A 397 7.13 11.32 22.15
CA HIS A 397 6.97 9.94 21.73
C HIS A 397 8.28 9.14 21.76
N SER A 398 8.26 7.94 22.36
CA SER A 398 9.48 7.17 22.65
C SER A 398 10.13 6.51 21.43
N TRP A 399 9.35 6.12 20.41
CA TRP A 399 9.84 5.42 19.22
C TRP A 399 10.86 6.28 18.42
N PRO A 400 12.01 5.73 17.99
CA PRO A 400 13.06 6.47 17.28
C PRO A 400 12.57 7.34 16.10
N ILE A 401 11.58 6.89 15.33
CA ILE A 401 11.01 7.62 14.18
C ILE A 401 10.55 9.05 14.54
N PHE A 402 10.03 9.29 15.74
CA PHE A 402 9.55 10.62 16.14
C PHE A 402 10.70 11.57 16.44
N ARG A 403 11.77 11.09 17.06
CA ARG A 403 13.00 11.87 17.27
C ARG A 403 13.70 12.16 15.95
N ARG A 404 13.66 11.25 14.97
CA ARG A 404 14.11 11.51 13.59
C ARG A 404 13.23 12.56 12.89
N LEU A 405 11.89 12.46 13.01
CA LEU A 405 10.96 13.47 12.49
C LEU A 405 11.20 14.85 13.11
N ALA A 406 11.41 14.95 14.43
CA ALA A 406 11.68 16.21 15.12
C ALA A 406 12.97 16.89 14.61
N LEU A 407 14.06 16.13 14.48
CA LEU A 407 15.34 16.63 13.94
C LEU A 407 15.22 17.02 12.46
N TYR A 408 14.52 16.21 11.65
CA TYR A 408 14.25 16.52 10.25
C TYR A 408 13.46 17.84 10.12
N VAL A 409 12.37 18.01 10.88
CA VAL A 409 11.56 19.24 10.87
C VAL A 409 12.38 20.44 11.31
N LEU A 410 13.13 20.35 12.43
CA LEU A 410 14.06 21.42 12.85
C LEU A 410 15.07 21.80 11.76
N SER A 411 15.59 20.82 11.02
CA SER A 411 16.59 21.05 9.96
C SER A 411 16.04 21.86 8.78
N GLN A 412 14.72 21.92 8.56
CA GLN A 412 14.11 22.76 7.52
C GLN A 412 13.94 24.22 7.99
N TYR A 413 13.78 24.45 9.29
CA TYR A 413 13.37 25.75 9.86
C TYR A 413 14.44 26.44 10.72
N VAL A 414 15.70 26.01 10.62
CA VAL A 414 16.82 26.41 11.50
C VAL A 414 16.89 27.91 11.79
N ASN A 415 16.81 28.76 10.76
CA ASN A 415 16.94 30.22 10.86
C ASN A 415 15.80 30.91 11.64
N LYS A 416 14.75 30.17 12.02
CA LYS A 416 13.61 30.63 12.82
C LYS A 416 13.62 30.07 14.24
N ALA A 417 14.32 28.96 14.45
CA ALA A 417 14.30 28.19 15.70
C ALA A 417 15.67 28.13 16.38
N CYS A 418 16.54 29.13 16.19
CA CYS A 418 17.95 29.05 16.59
C CYS A 418 18.20 28.62 18.04
N ASP A 419 17.35 28.97 19.01
CA ASP A 419 17.53 28.53 20.40
C ASP A 419 17.16 27.05 20.62
N LEU A 420 16.21 26.51 19.86
CA LEU A 420 15.90 25.07 19.81
C LEU A 420 17.00 24.31 19.07
N VAL A 421 17.43 24.80 17.91
CA VAL A 421 18.59 24.24 17.17
C VAL A 421 19.81 24.16 18.10
N ASN A 422 20.08 25.25 18.84
CA ASN A 422 21.11 25.28 19.88
C ASN A 422 20.87 24.21 20.95
N SER A 423 19.66 24.09 21.52
CA SER A 423 19.39 23.14 22.61
C SER A 423 19.51 21.68 22.20
N HIS A 424 19.06 21.31 20.99
CA HIS A 424 19.11 19.95 20.47
C HIS A 424 20.53 19.56 20.05
N LEU A 425 21.27 20.48 19.40
CA LEU A 425 22.68 20.24 19.07
C LEU A 425 23.55 20.05 20.33
N VAL A 426 23.29 20.79 21.42
CA VAL A 426 23.99 20.62 22.71
C VAL A 426 23.31 19.63 23.67
N ASN A 427 22.33 18.85 23.21
CA ASN A 427 21.74 17.78 23.99
C ASN A 427 22.66 16.55 23.91
N ARG A 428 23.17 16.12 25.08
CA ARG A 428 24.06 14.96 25.15
C ARG A 428 23.33 13.67 24.74
N GLU A 429 22.02 13.53 24.93
CA GLU A 429 21.34 12.28 24.55
C GLU A 429 21.17 12.16 23.03
N ILE A 430 20.79 13.26 22.36
CA ILE A 430 20.55 13.28 20.91
C ILE A 430 21.86 13.08 20.11
N ILE A 431 22.92 13.82 20.42
CA ILE A 431 24.22 13.72 19.69
C ILE A 431 24.85 12.31 19.79
N GLN A 432 24.43 11.53 20.78
CA GLN A 432 24.93 10.20 21.14
C GLN A 432 24.10 9.02 20.60
N ASP A 433 22.84 9.24 20.20
CA ASP A 433 21.96 8.17 19.71
C ASP A 433 22.21 7.89 18.23
N SER A 434 22.86 6.77 17.93
CA SER A 434 23.19 6.36 16.56
C SER A 434 21.99 6.12 15.66
N HIS A 435 20.77 6.01 16.21
CA HIS A 435 19.55 5.93 15.41
C HIS A 435 19.12 7.28 14.81
N LEU A 436 19.74 8.38 15.24
CA LEU A 436 19.42 9.75 14.85
C LEU A 436 20.52 10.40 13.98
N ASP A 437 21.57 9.66 13.62
CA ASP A 437 22.80 10.20 13.03
C ASP A 437 22.58 11.02 11.75
N HIS A 438 21.74 10.56 10.82
CA HIS A 438 21.47 11.26 9.56
C HIS A 438 20.73 12.59 9.81
N GLU A 439 19.59 12.55 10.52
CA GLU A 439 18.80 13.75 10.78
C GLU A 439 19.51 14.73 11.75
N TYR A 440 20.36 14.25 12.67
CA TYR A 440 21.22 15.10 13.50
C TYR A 440 22.28 15.83 12.68
N LEU A 441 22.98 15.13 11.77
CA LEU A 441 24.00 15.75 10.92
C LEU A 441 23.38 16.77 9.94
N LEU A 442 22.18 16.49 9.44
CA LEU A 442 21.40 17.44 8.62
C LEU A 442 21.01 18.69 9.42
N LEU A 443 20.51 18.52 10.66
CA LEU A 443 20.23 19.64 11.58
C LEU A 443 21.50 20.45 11.90
N ALA A 444 22.62 19.78 12.16
CA ALA A 444 23.90 20.43 12.45
C ALA A 444 24.45 21.20 11.23
N HIS A 445 24.25 20.67 10.02
CA HIS A 445 24.69 21.31 8.77
C HIS A 445 23.93 22.60 8.48
N HIS A 446 22.60 22.54 8.47
CA HIS A 446 21.78 23.73 8.26
C HIS A 446 21.86 24.70 9.46
N GLY A 447 21.92 24.15 10.68
CA GLY A 447 21.84 24.89 11.94
C GLY A 447 23.11 25.57 12.42
N ALA A 448 24.24 25.37 11.74
CA ALA A 448 25.55 25.91 12.14
C ALA A 448 25.53 27.44 12.35
N SER A 449 24.77 28.18 11.53
CA SER A 449 24.61 29.64 11.62
C SER A 449 23.96 30.12 12.93
N CYS A 450 23.17 29.28 13.60
CA CYS A 450 22.48 29.59 14.86
C CYS A 450 23.37 29.45 16.10
N LEU A 451 24.57 28.87 15.98
CA LEU A 451 25.43 28.53 17.12
C LEU A 451 26.04 29.76 17.79
N ASN A 452 25.38 30.27 18.83
CA ASN A 452 25.91 31.36 19.64
C ASN A 452 27.22 30.94 20.35
N PRO A 453 28.12 31.87 20.75
CA PRO A 453 29.46 31.51 21.26
C PRO A 453 29.50 30.63 22.52
N TYR A 454 28.40 30.55 23.29
CA TYR A 454 28.28 29.63 24.42
C TYR A 454 27.81 28.25 23.97
N SER A 455 26.75 28.17 23.15
CA SER A 455 26.25 26.91 22.59
C SER A 455 27.30 26.23 21.70
N LEU A 456 27.99 27.00 20.84
CA LEU A 456 29.12 26.57 20.03
C LEU A 456 30.21 25.93 20.90
N ARG A 457 30.61 26.60 22.00
CA ARG A 457 31.61 26.07 22.93
C ARG A 457 31.12 24.82 23.66
N ARG A 458 29.84 24.75 24.02
CA ARG A 458 29.25 23.56 24.66
C ARG A 458 29.17 22.38 23.68
N LEU A 459 28.80 22.61 22.43
CA LEU A 459 28.80 21.62 21.35
C LEU A 459 30.22 21.10 21.10
N ILE A 460 31.20 22.00 20.96
CA ILE A 460 32.62 21.65 20.82
C ILE A 460 33.13 20.84 22.02
N ASN A 461 32.70 21.14 23.24
CA ASN A 461 33.05 20.35 24.43
C ASN A 461 32.40 18.95 24.41
N LEU A 462 31.12 18.82 24.05
CA LEU A 462 30.43 17.53 23.90
C LEU A 462 31.06 16.69 22.78
N ILE A 463 31.49 17.36 21.70
CA ILE A 463 32.28 16.76 20.63
C ILE A 463 33.63 16.28 21.17
N ASP A 464 34.39 17.13 21.90
CA ASP A 464 35.68 16.77 22.51
C ASP A 464 35.60 15.55 23.44
N GLU A 465 34.55 15.46 24.25
CA GLU A 465 34.25 14.32 25.12
C GLU A 465 34.09 13.02 24.32
N GLY A 466 33.40 13.07 23.17
CA GLY A 466 33.21 11.94 22.28
C GLY A 466 31.98 11.07 22.61
N PRO A 467 31.70 10.05 21.79
CA PRO A 467 30.58 9.16 22.02
C PRO A 467 30.81 8.29 23.27
N GLN A 468 29.72 7.98 23.97
CA GLN A 468 29.70 7.20 25.20
C GLN A 468 29.42 5.72 24.90
N PRO A 469 30.06 4.78 25.61
CA PRO A 469 29.83 3.35 25.41
C PRO A 469 28.42 2.94 25.84
N GLN A 470 27.54 2.76 24.86
CA GLN A 470 26.25 2.10 25.05
C GLN A 470 26.44 0.57 25.12
N ALA A 471 25.69 -0.11 25.98
CA ALA A 471 25.76 -1.57 26.10
C ALA A 471 25.15 -2.24 24.86
N ALA A 472 26.00 -2.74 23.95
CA ALA A 472 25.56 -3.39 22.73
C ALA A 472 24.71 -4.64 23.03
N ARG A 473 23.51 -4.71 22.44
CA ARG A 473 22.75 -5.97 22.34
C ARG A 473 23.42 -6.85 21.27
N ILE A 474 24.38 -7.67 21.68
CA ILE A 474 24.82 -8.83 20.89
C ILE A 474 23.64 -9.83 20.90
N GLY A 475 22.76 -9.71 19.90
CA GLY A 475 21.39 -10.24 20.00
C GLY A 475 20.73 -10.54 18.65
N ALA A 476 21.48 -11.12 17.71
CA ALA A 476 20.95 -11.62 16.43
C ALA A 476 21.48 -13.02 16.04
N LEU A 477 22.61 -13.48 16.59
CA LEU A 477 23.30 -14.71 16.16
C LEU A 477 23.72 -15.66 17.31
N SER A 478 23.25 -15.45 18.54
CA SER A 478 23.50 -16.39 19.65
C SER A 478 22.40 -16.33 20.73
N PRO A 479 21.73 -17.45 21.06
CA PRO A 479 20.74 -17.50 22.14
C PRO A 479 21.32 -17.45 23.57
N THR A 480 22.66 -17.42 23.75
CA THR A 480 23.31 -17.84 25.02
C THR A 480 24.32 -16.84 25.61
N ALA A 481 24.07 -15.53 25.51
CA ALA A 481 24.95 -14.48 26.05
C ALA A 481 24.22 -13.41 26.88
N ASN A 482 23.65 -13.78 28.03
CA ASN A 482 22.84 -12.87 28.86
C ASN A 482 23.68 -12.00 29.84
N SER A 483 24.73 -11.34 29.33
CA SER A 483 25.67 -10.52 30.11
C SER A 483 25.88 -9.14 29.48
N ARG A 484 25.19 -8.12 30.01
CA ARG A 484 25.34 -6.72 29.57
C ARG A 484 26.61 -6.11 30.17
N ILE A 485 27.67 -6.02 29.37
CA ILE A 485 28.86 -5.21 29.68
C ILE A 485 28.98 -4.16 28.58
N ALA A 486 29.15 -2.89 28.96
CA ALA A 486 29.47 -1.82 28.01
C ALA A 486 31.00 -1.75 27.86
N GLU A 487 31.52 -2.29 26.76
CA GLU A 487 32.93 -2.13 26.42
C GLU A 487 33.22 -0.68 25.98
N PRO A 488 34.44 -0.14 26.21
CA PRO A 488 34.81 1.20 25.75
C PRO A 488 34.63 1.36 24.24
N LEU A 489 34.26 2.55 23.78
CA LEU A 489 34.25 2.85 22.36
C LEU A 489 35.65 3.18 21.85
N ALA A 490 35.99 2.55 20.73
CA ALA A 490 37.12 2.86 19.87
C ALA A 490 37.41 4.38 19.76
N PRO A 491 38.61 4.87 20.11
CA PRO A 491 39.00 6.28 19.99
C PRO A 491 38.83 6.91 18.60
N GLU A 492 38.66 6.09 17.57
CA GLU A 492 38.56 6.45 16.16
C GLU A 492 37.15 6.24 15.60
N ARG A 493 36.32 5.35 16.19
CA ARG A 493 34.86 5.54 16.12
C ARG A 493 34.48 6.85 16.81
N VAL A 494 35.11 7.13 17.96
CA VAL A 494 35.02 8.38 18.71
C VAL A 494 35.44 9.57 17.87
N ALA A 495 36.42 9.42 16.99
CA ALA A 495 36.96 10.54 16.21
C ALA A 495 36.47 10.64 14.74
N ARG A 496 35.94 9.57 14.13
CA ARG A 496 34.99 9.67 12.98
C ARG A 496 33.74 10.43 13.41
N TRP A 497 33.17 10.07 14.56
CA TRP A 497 32.04 10.80 15.15
C TRP A 497 32.42 12.28 15.41
N LYS A 498 33.63 12.57 15.92
CA LYS A 498 34.13 13.96 16.03
C LYS A 498 34.26 14.66 14.67
N ARG A 499 34.84 14.00 13.65
CA ARG A 499 34.89 14.51 12.26
C ARG A 499 33.48 14.90 11.80
N ASP A 500 32.52 13.99 11.89
CA ASP A 500 31.19 14.17 11.32
C ASP A 500 30.44 15.34 11.97
N ARG A 501 30.45 15.38 13.31
CA ARG A 501 29.79 16.46 14.05
C ARG A 501 30.49 17.81 13.88
N LEU A 502 31.81 17.87 13.71
CA LEU A 502 32.53 19.10 13.36
C LEU A 502 32.32 19.53 11.90
N GLY A 503 32.21 18.57 10.98
CA GLY A 503 32.06 18.81 9.55
C GLY A 503 30.68 19.33 9.18
N ALA A 504 29.64 18.85 9.85
CA ALA A 504 28.32 19.46 9.78
C ALA A 504 28.40 20.95 10.19
N ILE A 505 29.04 21.28 11.31
CA ILE A 505 29.14 22.67 11.80
C ILE A 505 30.33 23.48 11.23
N ARG A 506 30.97 23.03 10.14
CA ARG A 506 32.23 23.58 9.59
C ARG A 506 32.22 25.11 9.44
N SER A 507 31.10 25.69 9.02
CA SER A 507 30.92 27.13 8.81
C SER A 507 30.96 27.99 10.09
N ALA A 508 30.84 27.37 11.27
CA ALA A 508 30.83 28.04 12.58
C ALA A 508 32.07 27.74 13.43
N LEU A 509 33.04 26.95 12.94
CA LEU A 509 34.19 26.54 13.74
C LEU A 509 35.17 27.71 14.05
N PRO A 510 35.54 27.94 15.33
CA PRO A 510 36.65 28.82 15.69
C PRO A 510 37.99 28.32 15.10
N PRO A 511 38.99 29.17 14.81
CA PRO A 511 40.20 28.75 14.11
C PRO A 511 41.01 27.62 14.78
N ASP A 512 41.01 27.50 16.10
CA ASP A 512 41.62 26.37 16.82
C ASP A 512 40.86 25.04 16.61
N ARG A 513 39.57 25.13 16.29
CA ARG A 513 38.66 24.01 16.09
C ARG A 513 38.42 23.69 14.64
N ASP A 514 38.52 24.67 13.74
CA ASP A 514 38.75 24.37 12.34
C ASP A 514 40.13 23.74 12.17
N ALA A 515 41.21 24.23 12.78
CA ALA A 515 42.51 23.53 12.72
C ALA A 515 42.44 22.08 13.26
N ARG A 516 41.65 21.82 14.32
CA ARG A 516 41.42 20.46 14.82
C ARG A 516 40.43 19.67 13.96
N TYR A 517 39.48 20.32 13.31
CA TYR A 517 38.64 19.71 12.29
C TYR A 517 39.47 19.37 11.07
N GLN A 518 40.31 20.24 10.52
CA GLN A 518 41.28 20.00 9.44
C GLN A 518 42.32 18.93 9.80
N ALA A 519 42.68 18.77 11.06
CA ALA A 519 43.38 17.56 11.52
C ALA A 519 42.49 16.32 11.36
N LEU A 520 41.28 16.32 11.94
CA LEU A 520 40.27 15.27 11.73
C LEU A 520 39.91 15.04 10.22
N VAL A 521 40.03 16.09 9.41
CA VAL A 521 39.83 16.24 7.96
C VAL A 521 41.14 16.15 7.17
N ALA A 522 42.08 15.53 7.83
CA ALA A 522 42.99 14.62 7.22
C ALA A 522 42.60 13.20 7.75
N GLU A 523 42.51 12.98 9.07
CA GLU A 523 42.68 11.73 9.91
C GLU A 523 42.02 10.20 9.56
N TYR A 524 40.79 10.87 9.21
CA TYR A 524 39.33 10.59 8.84
C TYR A 524 38.65 10.88 7.49
N GLY A 525 39.23 11.33 6.37
CA GLY A 525 38.42 11.52 5.12
C GLY A 525 37.26 12.53 5.27
N GLU A 526 36.53 12.94 4.21
CA GLU A 526 35.48 13.97 4.37
C GLU A 526 34.27 13.45 5.15
N ALA A 527 33.69 14.33 5.98
CA ALA A 527 32.41 14.05 6.62
C ALA A 527 31.35 13.83 5.51
N PRO A 528 30.49 12.82 5.61
CA PRO A 528 29.50 12.55 4.59
C PRO A 528 28.53 13.73 4.48
N ASP A 529 28.17 14.09 3.25
CA ASP A 529 27.19 15.14 2.98
C ASP A 529 25.80 14.69 3.50
N PRO A 530 25.24 15.33 4.54
CA PRO A 530 23.97 14.91 5.12
C PRO A 530 22.75 15.33 4.30
N THR A 531 22.94 16.15 3.25
CA THR A 531 21.86 16.59 2.35
C THR A 531 21.54 15.55 1.26
N LEU A 532 22.44 14.58 1.03
CA LEU A 532 22.22 13.48 0.11
C LEU A 532 21.38 12.37 0.77
N PRO A 533 20.46 11.72 0.04
CA PRO A 533 19.67 10.61 0.58
C PRO A 533 20.54 9.47 1.08
N ALA A 534 20.21 8.93 2.26
CA ALA A 534 20.84 7.73 2.78
C ALA A 534 20.62 6.55 1.81
N PRO A 535 21.70 5.83 1.40
CA PRO A 535 21.58 4.70 0.49
C PRO A 535 20.81 3.54 1.15
N GLN A 536 20.12 2.75 0.33
CA GLN A 536 19.38 1.57 0.82
C GLN A 536 20.33 0.52 1.41
N SER A 537 19.85 -0.23 2.41
CA SER A 537 20.65 -0.87 3.47
C SER A 537 21.48 -2.11 3.09
N PHE A 538 21.94 -2.22 1.83
CA PHE A 538 22.91 -3.24 1.39
C PHE A 538 24.38 -2.77 1.51
N ALA A 539 24.63 -1.54 1.94
CA ALA A 539 25.98 -1.07 2.28
C ALA A 539 26.40 -1.57 3.68
N VAL A 540 27.58 -2.20 3.78
CA VAL A 540 28.06 -2.89 4.99
C VAL A 540 28.22 -1.96 6.20
N TRP A 541 27.81 -2.45 7.37
CA TRP A 541 27.80 -1.76 8.67
C TRP A 541 29.23 -1.48 9.21
N SER A 542 29.86 -0.41 8.74
CA SER A 542 31.28 -0.05 8.99
C SER A 542 31.59 0.54 10.39
N GLY A 543 30.78 0.20 11.40
CA GLY A 543 30.59 0.98 12.63
C GLY A 543 31.24 0.49 13.93
N GLN A 544 32.26 -0.39 13.91
CA GLN A 544 32.71 -1.05 15.16
C GLN A 544 34.20 -1.41 15.35
N ILE A 545 35.16 -0.88 14.55
CA ILE A 545 36.61 -1.16 14.73
C ILE A 545 37.43 0.10 15.10
N GLU A 546 38.46 -0.12 15.92
CA GLU A 546 39.37 0.85 16.56
C GLU A 546 40.59 1.16 15.66
N GLU A 547 40.75 2.38 15.16
CA GLU A 547 41.62 2.78 14.03
C GLU A 547 43.04 3.30 14.32
N ALA A 548 43.62 3.07 15.50
CA ALA A 548 45.05 3.19 15.90
C ALA A 548 45.91 4.43 15.55
N ILE A 549 46.01 4.86 14.29
CA ILE A 549 46.79 6.04 13.82
C ILE A 549 45.84 6.97 13.09
N ARG A 550 45.92 8.28 13.36
CA ARG A 550 44.86 9.16 12.90
C ARG A 550 45.05 9.65 11.45
N PRO A 551 43.97 9.68 10.70
CA PRO A 551 43.99 9.80 8.45
C PRO A 551 44.78 10.93 7.82
N GLY A 552 45.63 11.53 8.63
CA GLY A 552 45.89 12.96 8.52
C GLY A 552 47.09 13.46 9.27
N GLU A 553 47.46 12.73 10.32
CA GLU A 553 48.84 12.29 10.41
C GLU A 553 49.15 11.56 9.06
N LEU A 554 48.38 10.54 8.65
CA LEU A 554 48.51 9.86 7.35
C LEU A 554 48.44 10.74 6.06
N ALA A 555 47.50 11.70 5.90
CA ALA A 555 47.44 12.50 4.66
C ALA A 555 48.55 13.56 4.56
N THR A 556 48.94 14.16 5.69
CA THR A 556 50.05 15.13 5.71
C THR A 556 51.42 14.47 5.72
N MET A 557 51.50 13.16 5.95
CA MET A 557 52.72 12.39 5.72
C MET A 557 53.13 12.41 4.24
N PRO A 558 54.44 12.60 3.96
CA PRO A 558 55.06 12.11 2.74
C PRO A 558 54.76 10.63 2.53
N THR A 559 54.64 10.22 1.27
CA THR A 559 54.25 8.84 0.95
C THR A 559 55.27 7.82 1.45
N ASP A 560 56.57 8.10 1.36
CA ASP A 560 57.61 7.22 1.91
C ASP A 560 57.43 6.99 3.43
N ASP A 561 57.16 8.05 4.20
CA ASP A 561 56.91 7.98 5.65
C ASP A 561 55.65 7.16 5.96
N LEU A 562 54.57 7.32 5.17
CA LEU A 562 53.34 6.53 5.28
C LEU A 562 53.59 5.04 4.97
N ILE A 563 54.40 4.72 3.96
CA ILE A 563 54.74 3.34 3.62
C ILE A 563 55.64 2.70 4.68
N GLU A 564 56.62 3.43 5.25
CA GLU A 564 57.43 2.92 6.36
C GLU A 564 56.56 2.66 7.60
N LEU A 565 55.62 3.55 7.91
CA LEU A 565 54.66 3.40 9.00
C LEU A 565 53.78 2.15 8.81
N LEU A 566 53.12 2.01 7.66
CA LEU A 566 52.25 0.86 7.36
C LEU A 566 53.03 -0.47 7.26
N ARG A 567 54.34 -0.44 7.01
CA ARG A 567 55.21 -1.62 6.97
C ARG A 567 55.75 -2.02 8.36
N THR A 568 55.92 -1.07 9.27
CA THR A 568 56.55 -1.28 10.58
C THR A 568 55.59 -1.30 11.76
N TRP A 569 54.37 -0.78 11.60
CA TRP A 569 53.36 -0.73 12.66
C TRP A 569 52.97 -2.13 13.14
N GLN A 570 52.92 -2.29 14.47
CA GLN A 570 52.45 -3.50 15.14
C GLN A 570 51.39 -3.14 16.20
N PRO A 571 50.37 -3.97 16.39
CA PRO A 571 49.35 -3.76 17.41
C PRO A 571 49.93 -3.87 18.83
N SER A 572 49.57 -2.93 19.71
CA SER A 572 49.92 -3.01 21.13
C SER A 572 48.93 -3.93 21.87
N ASN A 573 49.40 -5.10 22.30
CA ASN A 573 48.59 -6.09 23.03
C ASN A 573 48.13 -5.66 24.44
N ASP A 574 48.46 -4.45 24.89
CA ASP A 574 48.24 -3.95 26.26
C ASP A 574 46.81 -3.43 26.53
N ARG A 575 45.86 -3.59 25.59
CA ARG A 575 44.48 -3.07 25.69
C ARG A 575 43.43 -4.04 25.12
N TRP A 576 42.19 -3.87 25.60
CA TRP A 576 41.01 -4.61 25.16
C TRP A 576 39.87 -3.64 24.79
N PRO A 577 39.15 -3.84 23.65
CA PRO A 577 39.41 -4.84 22.63
C PRO A 577 40.79 -4.66 21.98
N ALA A 578 41.36 -5.74 21.45
CA ALA A 578 42.72 -5.69 20.91
C ALA A 578 42.73 -4.92 19.59
N VAL A 579 43.33 -3.73 19.60
CA VAL A 579 43.61 -2.93 18.38
C VAL A 579 44.39 -3.83 17.42
N SER A 580 43.88 -4.06 16.22
CA SER A 580 44.45 -4.99 15.23
C SER A 580 44.85 -4.26 13.95
N SER A 581 45.45 -4.92 12.97
CA SER A 581 45.75 -4.29 11.67
C SER A 581 44.49 -3.90 10.88
N ALA A 582 43.29 -4.36 11.28
CA ALA A 582 42.02 -3.86 10.74
C ALA A 582 41.71 -2.41 11.14
N SER A 583 42.44 -1.88 12.12
CA SER A 583 42.40 -0.50 12.58
C SER A 583 42.48 0.51 11.44
N LEU A 584 43.63 0.62 10.78
CA LEU A 584 43.94 1.67 9.81
C LEU A 584 43.14 1.56 8.49
N ARG A 585 42.17 0.64 8.39
CA ARG A 585 41.48 0.33 7.14
C ARG A 585 40.41 1.35 6.76
N GLY A 586 39.51 1.72 7.68
CA GLY A 586 38.53 2.78 7.40
C GLY A 586 39.23 4.12 7.18
N ALA A 587 40.28 4.35 7.98
CA ALA A 587 41.24 5.43 7.83
C ALA A 587 41.83 5.55 6.42
N LEU A 588 42.79 4.70 6.07
CA LEU A 588 43.55 4.82 4.83
C LEU A 588 42.64 4.86 3.59
N SER A 589 41.48 4.18 3.62
CA SER A 589 40.42 4.32 2.60
C SER A 589 39.91 5.76 2.46
N SER A 590 39.50 6.38 3.57
CA SER A 590 38.93 7.73 3.56
C SER A 590 39.98 8.82 3.28
N VAL A 591 41.30 8.56 3.48
CA VAL A 591 42.39 9.41 2.95
C VAL A 591 42.44 9.35 1.43
N VAL A 592 42.46 8.14 0.90
CA VAL A 592 42.65 7.86 -0.52
C VAL A 592 41.45 8.31 -1.35
N GLN A 593 40.24 8.24 -0.78
CA GLN A 593 39.02 8.84 -1.33
C GLN A 593 39.12 10.37 -1.50
N ARG A 594 39.89 11.04 -0.64
CA ARG A 594 39.95 12.51 -0.50
C ARG A 594 40.93 13.19 -1.48
N GLU A 595 42.11 12.60 -1.62
CA GLU A 595 43.16 13.06 -2.53
C GLU A 595 43.39 12.03 -3.66
N PRO A 596 42.36 11.57 -4.38
CA PRO A 596 42.46 10.38 -5.22
C PRO A 596 43.37 10.59 -6.43
N ALA A 597 43.57 11.84 -6.88
CA ALA A 597 44.54 12.17 -7.93
C ALA A 597 46.00 11.95 -7.49
N ARG A 598 46.31 12.20 -6.20
CA ARG A 598 47.62 11.92 -5.60
C ARG A 598 47.80 10.41 -5.42
N TRP A 599 46.88 9.78 -4.68
CA TRP A 599 47.00 8.39 -4.29
C TRP A 599 46.81 7.39 -5.43
N SER A 600 46.25 7.79 -6.57
CA SER A 600 46.25 6.98 -7.81
C SER A 600 47.58 7.05 -8.56
N ASN A 601 48.22 8.22 -8.62
CA ASN A 601 49.55 8.41 -9.20
C ASN A 601 50.62 7.69 -8.36
N GLU A 602 50.54 7.81 -7.03
CA GLU A 602 51.47 7.19 -6.07
C GLU A 602 51.08 5.74 -5.68
N ALA A 603 50.06 5.13 -6.31
CA ALA A 603 49.49 3.85 -5.88
C ALA A 603 50.49 2.69 -5.84
N SER A 604 51.52 2.70 -6.69
CA SER A 604 52.57 1.65 -6.69
C SER A 604 53.47 1.68 -5.44
N ALA A 605 53.45 2.74 -4.63
CA ALA A 605 54.17 2.81 -3.37
C ALA A 605 53.63 1.83 -2.31
N PHE A 606 52.35 1.46 -2.37
CA PHE A 606 51.70 0.53 -1.44
C PHE A 606 52.03 -0.96 -1.71
N ILE A 607 52.89 -1.24 -2.70
CA ILE A 607 53.37 -2.60 -3.02
C ILE A 607 54.22 -3.15 -1.85
N GLY A 608 53.91 -4.39 -1.44
CA GLY A 608 54.59 -5.07 -0.35
C GLY A 608 54.11 -4.68 1.05
N LEU A 609 52.90 -4.13 1.19
CA LEU A 609 52.23 -3.91 2.47
C LEU A 609 51.26 -5.04 2.85
N PRO A 610 50.89 -5.19 4.13
CA PRO A 610 49.82 -6.07 4.58
C PRO A 610 48.49 -5.84 3.83
N ALA A 611 47.85 -6.94 3.41
CA ALA A 611 46.64 -6.93 2.57
C ALA A 611 45.53 -6.00 3.06
N ILE A 612 45.37 -5.88 4.39
CA ILE A 612 44.33 -5.07 5.03
C ILE A 612 44.51 -3.54 4.84
N TYR A 613 45.74 -3.07 4.64
CA TYR A 613 46.03 -1.67 4.29
C TYR A 613 45.90 -1.44 2.78
N VAL A 614 46.31 -2.42 1.97
CA VAL A 614 46.14 -2.37 0.52
C VAL A 614 44.63 -2.32 0.16
N SER A 615 43.81 -3.10 0.87
CA SER A 615 42.35 -3.09 0.80
C SER A 615 41.75 -1.72 1.12
N ALA A 616 42.31 -1.02 2.11
CA ALA A 616 41.92 0.34 2.42
C ALA A 616 42.12 1.26 1.21
N VAL A 617 43.32 1.24 0.59
CA VAL A 617 43.64 2.03 -0.61
C VAL A 617 42.68 1.69 -1.76
N LEU A 618 42.43 0.41 -2.04
CA LEU A 618 41.49 -0.01 -3.09
C LEU A 618 40.08 0.54 -2.85
N ASN A 619 39.58 0.42 -1.61
CA ASN A 619 38.25 0.88 -1.24
C ASN A 619 38.12 2.40 -1.36
N GLY A 620 39.15 3.16 -0.98
CA GLY A 620 39.20 4.61 -1.15
C GLY A 620 39.19 5.04 -2.62
N LEU A 621 40.01 4.40 -3.45
CA LEU A 621 40.03 4.63 -4.90
C LEU A 621 38.70 4.27 -5.56
N TRP A 622 38.03 3.20 -5.12
CA TRP A 622 36.73 2.77 -5.63
C TRP A 622 35.63 3.78 -5.27
N GLN A 623 35.60 4.27 -4.03
CA GLN A 623 34.69 5.33 -3.61
C GLN A 623 34.91 6.63 -4.41
N ALA A 624 36.17 7.02 -4.67
CA ALA A 624 36.47 8.17 -5.54
C ALA A 624 36.10 7.94 -7.02
N ALA A 625 36.26 6.72 -7.53
CA ALA A 625 35.85 6.36 -8.89
C ALA A 625 34.32 6.46 -9.08
N GLN A 626 33.53 6.32 -7.99
CA GLN A 626 32.07 6.49 -8.03
C GLN A 626 31.61 7.95 -8.22
N THR A 627 32.43 8.96 -7.95
CA THR A 627 32.03 10.38 -8.01
C THR A 627 32.55 11.13 -9.26
N ASN A 628 32.90 10.40 -10.34
CA ASN A 628 33.43 10.93 -11.61
C ASN A 628 34.76 11.71 -11.48
N VAL A 629 35.54 11.46 -10.43
CA VAL A 629 36.88 12.06 -10.26
C VAL A 629 37.91 11.38 -11.19
N HIS A 630 38.86 12.17 -11.70
CA HIS A 630 39.93 11.68 -12.56
C HIS A 630 41.02 10.95 -11.74
N LEU A 631 41.29 9.69 -12.07
CA LEU A 631 42.36 8.88 -11.48
C LEU A 631 43.51 8.65 -12.47
N ASP A 632 44.74 8.56 -11.99
CA ASP A 632 45.87 8.06 -12.76
C ASP A 632 45.90 6.52 -12.71
N TRP A 633 45.67 5.88 -13.86
CA TRP A 633 45.63 4.42 -13.94
C TRP A 633 46.99 3.77 -14.13
N ALA A 634 48.07 4.53 -14.40
CA ALA A 634 49.40 3.96 -14.56
C ALA A 634 49.92 3.38 -13.23
N GLY A 635 49.86 4.17 -12.15
CA GLY A 635 50.20 3.74 -10.79
C GLY A 635 49.24 2.67 -10.26
N ILE A 636 47.93 2.88 -10.42
CA ILE A 636 46.91 1.90 -9.99
C ILE A 636 47.17 0.52 -10.60
N LEU A 637 47.39 0.42 -11.91
CA LEU A 637 47.55 -0.87 -12.58
C LEU A 637 48.82 -1.62 -12.18
N GLU A 638 49.83 -0.94 -11.61
CA GLU A 638 51.00 -1.62 -11.02
C GLU A 638 50.66 -2.19 -9.64
N LEU A 639 49.88 -1.47 -8.83
CA LEU A 639 49.34 -1.99 -7.57
C LEU A 639 48.39 -3.19 -7.81
N LEU A 640 47.44 -3.09 -8.76
CA LEU A 640 46.52 -4.19 -9.06
C LEU A 640 47.25 -5.42 -9.63
N ALA A 641 48.22 -5.23 -10.54
CA ALA A 641 49.02 -6.33 -11.06
C ALA A 641 49.87 -7.02 -9.99
N TRP A 642 50.34 -6.27 -8.98
CA TRP A 642 50.99 -6.85 -7.81
C TRP A 642 50.02 -7.66 -6.95
N ILE A 643 48.89 -7.07 -6.54
CA ILE A 643 47.85 -7.72 -5.72
C ILE A 643 47.41 -9.05 -6.34
N ASN A 644 47.13 -9.04 -7.65
CA ASN A 644 46.70 -10.24 -8.36
C ASN A 644 47.72 -11.38 -8.25
N ARG A 645 49.02 -11.07 -8.39
CA ARG A 645 50.11 -12.06 -8.32
C ARG A 645 50.32 -12.60 -6.90
N GLU A 646 50.23 -11.76 -5.88
CA GLU A 646 50.34 -12.24 -4.49
C GLU A 646 49.11 -13.09 -4.12
N ALA A 647 47.91 -12.72 -4.59
CA ALA A 647 46.71 -13.52 -4.42
C ALA A 647 46.78 -14.87 -5.15
N GLU A 648 47.27 -14.91 -6.40
CA GLU A 648 47.60 -16.18 -7.10
C GLU A 648 48.57 -17.03 -6.27
N SER A 649 49.65 -16.45 -5.74
CA SER A 649 50.63 -17.18 -4.95
C SER A 649 50.08 -17.67 -3.59
N ALA A 650 49.12 -16.96 -3.00
CA ALA A 650 48.45 -17.37 -1.76
C ALA A 650 47.44 -18.50 -2.01
N LEU A 651 46.72 -18.46 -3.14
CA LEU A 651 45.71 -19.46 -3.53
C LEU A 651 46.30 -20.83 -3.94
N VAL A 652 47.62 -20.91 -4.16
CA VAL A 652 48.36 -22.17 -4.37
C VAL A 652 48.77 -22.83 -3.02
N GLY A 653 48.59 -22.14 -1.88
CA GLY A 653 48.84 -22.65 -0.53
C GLY A 653 47.62 -23.31 0.12
N GLU A 654 47.61 -23.35 1.47
CA GLU A 654 46.46 -23.81 2.25
C GLU A 654 45.30 -22.80 2.10
N ALA A 655 44.36 -23.10 1.19
CA ALA A 655 43.28 -22.19 0.78
C ALA A 655 42.24 -21.86 1.87
N ASP A 656 42.22 -22.64 2.96
CA ASP A 656 41.40 -22.43 4.17
C ASP A 656 42.13 -21.63 5.26
N SER A 657 43.39 -21.24 5.04
CA SER A 657 44.11 -20.35 5.96
C SER A 657 43.48 -18.95 5.96
N SER A 658 43.49 -18.28 7.12
CA SER A 658 42.99 -16.90 7.25
C SER A 658 43.68 -15.94 6.27
N VAL A 659 44.98 -16.15 6.02
CA VAL A 659 45.76 -15.41 5.03
C VAL A 659 45.22 -15.62 3.61
N GLY A 660 44.87 -16.86 3.23
CA GLY A 660 44.25 -17.15 1.94
C GLY A 660 42.90 -16.44 1.76
N GLY A 661 42.10 -16.37 2.83
CA GLY A 661 40.84 -15.60 2.86
C GLY A 661 41.04 -14.09 2.68
N GLU A 662 42.01 -13.48 3.39
CA GLU A 662 42.32 -12.05 3.27
C GLU A 662 42.73 -11.64 1.85
N TRP A 663 43.62 -12.41 1.20
CA TRP A 663 44.03 -12.13 -0.18
C TRP A 663 42.92 -12.38 -1.20
N ARG A 664 42.02 -13.35 -0.97
CA ARG A 664 40.83 -13.57 -1.80
C ARG A 664 39.87 -12.37 -1.74
N GLY A 665 39.61 -11.84 -0.55
CA GLY A 665 38.82 -10.62 -0.36
C GLY A 665 39.44 -9.40 -1.05
N LEU A 666 40.76 -9.21 -0.91
CA LEU A 666 41.49 -8.13 -1.59
C LEU A 666 41.42 -8.25 -3.12
N ARG A 667 41.47 -9.47 -3.66
CA ARG A 667 41.32 -9.74 -5.11
C ARG A 667 39.94 -9.37 -5.63
N LEU A 668 38.88 -9.53 -4.83
CA LEU A 668 37.53 -9.10 -5.17
C LEU A 668 37.41 -7.57 -5.24
N GLU A 669 37.96 -6.85 -4.25
CA GLU A 669 38.00 -5.38 -4.24
C GLU A 669 38.81 -4.82 -5.43
N MET A 670 39.90 -5.51 -5.81
CA MET A 670 40.77 -5.16 -6.94
C MET A 670 40.02 -5.24 -8.28
N ILE A 671 39.27 -6.31 -8.54
CA ILE A 671 38.51 -6.46 -9.78
C ILE A 671 37.29 -5.53 -9.82
N GLN A 672 36.66 -5.24 -8.67
CA GLN A 672 35.59 -4.25 -8.55
C GLN A 672 36.07 -2.82 -8.86
N LEU A 673 37.25 -2.40 -8.37
CA LEU A 673 37.87 -1.13 -8.74
C LEU A 673 38.13 -1.05 -10.25
N LEU A 674 38.70 -2.11 -10.83
CA LEU A 674 38.98 -2.18 -12.26
C LEU A 674 37.70 -2.04 -13.11
N ALA A 675 36.60 -2.70 -12.72
CA ALA A 675 35.31 -2.61 -13.40
C ALA A 675 34.74 -1.17 -13.46
N VAL A 676 34.85 -0.40 -12.38
CA VAL A 676 34.44 1.03 -12.39
C VAL A 676 35.34 1.86 -13.31
N GLY A 677 36.65 1.59 -13.36
CA GLY A 677 37.58 2.23 -14.28
C GLY A 677 37.28 1.95 -15.76
N LEU A 678 36.91 0.70 -16.09
CA LEU A 678 36.57 0.28 -17.44
C LEU A 678 35.34 0.99 -18.00
N THR A 679 34.33 1.26 -17.17
CA THR A 679 33.04 1.82 -17.61
C THR A 679 33.02 3.34 -17.76
N ARG A 680 33.97 4.08 -17.16
CA ARG A 680 33.93 5.55 -17.09
C ARG A 680 35.01 6.28 -17.88
N GLN A 681 36.03 5.60 -18.39
CA GLN A 681 37.15 6.23 -19.10
C GLN A 681 37.02 6.20 -20.63
N SER A 682 36.32 7.18 -21.20
CA SER A 682 36.25 7.46 -22.65
C SER A 682 37.55 8.06 -23.24
N GLY A 683 38.71 7.58 -22.80
CA GLY A 683 40.03 8.15 -23.08
C GLY A 683 41.03 7.18 -23.70
N SER A 684 42.05 7.75 -24.35
CA SER A 684 43.17 7.03 -24.98
C SER A 684 44.16 6.54 -23.92
N ASN A 685 44.26 5.22 -23.73
CA ASN A 685 45.40 4.60 -23.04
C ASN A 685 46.54 4.36 -24.04
N SER A 686 47.75 4.09 -23.55
CA SER A 686 48.75 3.35 -24.32
C SER A 686 48.41 1.85 -24.35
N SER A 687 48.94 1.14 -25.35
CA SER A 687 48.87 -0.32 -25.49
C SER A 687 49.26 -1.07 -24.22
N ASP A 688 50.24 -0.53 -23.50
CA ASP A 688 50.92 -1.20 -22.41
C ASP A 688 50.05 -1.22 -21.13
N LEU A 689 49.15 -0.24 -20.98
CA LEU A 689 48.14 -0.25 -19.92
C LEU A 689 47.01 -1.23 -20.23
N ASP A 690 46.57 -1.31 -21.49
CA ASP A 690 45.54 -2.27 -21.92
C ASP A 690 46.04 -3.72 -21.76
N LEU A 691 47.33 -3.99 -22.01
CA LEU A 691 47.97 -5.27 -21.69
C LEU A 691 47.98 -5.59 -20.18
N LYS A 692 48.30 -4.62 -19.31
CA LYS A 692 48.23 -4.80 -17.84
C LYS A 692 46.79 -5.09 -17.38
N ILE A 693 45.81 -4.34 -17.91
CA ILE A 693 44.37 -4.54 -17.65
C ILE A 693 43.96 -5.97 -18.02
N TRP A 694 44.29 -6.42 -19.23
CA TRP A 694 43.91 -7.77 -19.67
C TRP A 694 44.53 -8.86 -18.80
N SER A 695 45.82 -8.75 -18.45
CA SER A 695 46.51 -9.76 -17.63
C SER A 695 45.87 -9.95 -16.25
N ILE A 696 45.29 -8.91 -15.66
CA ILE A 696 44.56 -9.00 -14.39
C ILE A 696 43.21 -9.69 -14.60
N ILE A 697 42.48 -9.32 -15.66
CA ILE A 697 41.15 -9.87 -15.99
C ILE A 697 41.24 -11.37 -16.31
N GLU A 698 42.14 -11.78 -17.22
CA GLU A 698 42.30 -13.19 -17.60
C GLU A 698 42.72 -14.08 -16.42
N SER A 699 43.50 -13.52 -15.49
CA SER A 699 43.90 -14.20 -14.25
C SER A 699 42.74 -14.29 -13.23
N CYS A 700 41.90 -13.25 -13.11
CA CYS A 700 40.69 -13.31 -12.26
C CYS A 700 39.67 -14.32 -12.80
N CYS A 701 39.53 -14.44 -14.13
CA CYS A 701 38.74 -15.51 -14.74
C CYS A 701 39.29 -16.93 -14.48
N GLN A 702 40.51 -17.07 -13.97
CA GLN A 702 41.11 -18.35 -13.58
C GLN A 702 41.13 -18.56 -12.05
N ASP A 703 40.43 -17.71 -11.27
CA ASP A 703 40.26 -17.90 -9.82
C ASP A 703 39.46 -19.19 -9.51
N PRO A 704 39.84 -19.99 -8.50
CA PRO A 704 39.13 -21.21 -8.13
C PRO A 704 37.70 -20.97 -7.58
N THR A 705 37.34 -19.75 -7.20
CA THR A 705 36.01 -19.42 -6.64
C THR A 705 35.05 -18.77 -7.66
N PRO A 706 33.76 -19.14 -7.66
CA PRO A 706 33.11 -20.13 -6.80
C PRO A 706 33.47 -21.57 -7.18
N THR A 707 33.50 -22.43 -6.17
CA THR A 707 33.54 -23.89 -6.28
C THR A 707 32.13 -24.46 -6.28
N LEU A 708 32.00 -25.76 -6.61
CA LEU A 708 30.73 -26.47 -6.48
C LEU A 708 30.28 -26.67 -5.02
N GLU A 709 31.18 -26.51 -4.05
CA GLU A 709 30.85 -26.55 -2.62
C GLU A 709 30.28 -25.20 -2.14
N ASP A 710 30.85 -24.08 -2.62
CA ASP A 710 30.29 -22.74 -2.41
C ASP A 710 28.85 -22.64 -2.96
N GLU A 711 28.57 -23.28 -4.10
CA GLU A 711 27.23 -23.35 -4.70
C GLU A 711 26.28 -24.32 -3.97
N ALA A 712 26.79 -25.42 -3.42
CA ALA A 712 25.99 -26.40 -2.68
C ALA A 712 25.62 -25.95 -1.26
N GLY A 713 26.38 -25.02 -0.67
CA GLY A 713 26.12 -24.44 0.65
C GLY A 713 25.01 -23.38 0.68
N GLN A 714 24.46 -22.97 -0.47
CA GLN A 714 23.45 -21.91 -0.55
C GLN A 714 22.02 -22.43 -0.31
N ALA A 715 21.17 -21.59 0.28
CA ALA A 715 19.75 -21.89 0.47
C ALA A 715 18.98 -21.79 -0.86
N LEU A 716 18.67 -22.93 -1.48
CA LEU A 716 17.97 -22.99 -2.78
C LEU A 716 16.53 -22.42 -2.76
N GLU A 717 15.96 -22.17 -1.58
CA GLU A 717 14.66 -21.49 -1.41
C GLU A 717 14.75 -19.96 -1.58
N GLU A 718 15.95 -19.38 -1.66
CA GLU A 718 16.14 -17.94 -1.83
C GLU A 718 16.09 -17.52 -3.32
N ARG A 719 15.35 -16.45 -3.60
CA ARG A 719 15.26 -15.85 -4.94
C ARG A 719 16.65 -15.41 -5.41
N SER A 720 17.01 -15.76 -6.64
CA SER A 720 18.22 -15.25 -7.34
C SER A 720 19.57 -15.72 -6.78
N VAL A 721 19.61 -16.81 -6.00
CA VAL A 721 20.76 -17.17 -5.15
C VAL A 721 22.12 -17.24 -5.88
N PHE A 722 22.18 -17.78 -7.10
CA PHE A 722 23.43 -17.86 -7.87
C PHE A 722 23.92 -16.51 -8.41
N LEU A 723 23.03 -15.55 -8.62
CA LEU A 723 23.38 -14.18 -9.00
C LEU A 723 23.96 -13.40 -7.81
N ALA A 724 23.44 -13.62 -6.60
CA ALA A 724 24.02 -13.06 -5.37
C ALA A 724 25.43 -13.65 -5.07
N LEU A 725 25.61 -14.95 -5.31
CA LEU A 725 26.94 -15.58 -5.26
C LEU A 725 27.89 -15.03 -6.35
N ALA A 726 27.37 -14.71 -7.54
CA ALA A 726 28.15 -14.07 -8.59
C ALA A 726 28.60 -12.63 -8.22
N GLU A 727 27.79 -11.87 -7.49
CA GLU A 727 28.17 -10.53 -6.97
C GLU A 727 29.32 -10.58 -5.94
N SER A 728 29.56 -11.73 -5.30
CA SER A 728 30.49 -11.90 -4.18
C SER A 728 31.73 -12.77 -4.46
N THR A 729 31.93 -13.26 -5.69
CA THR A 729 33.03 -14.20 -6.04
C THR A 729 33.86 -13.73 -7.24
N ILE A 730 35.14 -14.13 -7.28
CA ILE A 730 36.14 -13.47 -8.15
C ILE A 730 35.93 -13.84 -9.62
N ARG A 731 35.72 -15.12 -9.97
CA ARG A 731 35.62 -15.54 -11.37
C ARG A 731 34.45 -14.87 -12.12
N PRO A 732 33.22 -14.77 -11.55
CA PRO A 732 32.12 -14.01 -12.15
C PRO A 732 32.44 -12.52 -12.33
N GLN A 733 33.08 -11.85 -11.36
CA GLN A 733 33.50 -10.45 -11.51
C GLN A 733 34.61 -10.26 -12.56
N GLY A 734 35.51 -11.25 -12.71
CA GLY A 734 36.46 -11.31 -13.81
C GLY A 734 35.77 -11.30 -15.17
N LEU A 735 34.72 -12.11 -15.35
CA LEU A 735 33.96 -12.18 -16.59
C LEU A 735 33.15 -10.91 -16.89
N ARG A 736 32.46 -10.32 -15.89
CA ARG A 736 31.84 -8.97 -16.02
C ARG A 736 32.86 -7.92 -16.46
N SER A 737 34.08 -7.98 -15.92
CA SER A 737 35.18 -7.09 -16.28
C SER A 737 35.72 -7.36 -17.69
N ALA A 738 35.78 -8.61 -18.14
CA ALA A 738 36.14 -8.97 -19.51
C ALA A 738 35.16 -8.37 -20.53
N VAL A 739 33.86 -8.52 -20.34
CA VAL A 739 32.85 -7.90 -21.23
C VAL A 739 32.95 -6.37 -21.22
N SER A 740 33.13 -5.78 -20.04
CA SER A 740 33.34 -4.33 -19.88
C SER A 740 34.59 -3.83 -20.63
N TYR A 741 35.69 -4.60 -20.62
CA TYR A 741 36.93 -4.28 -21.32
C TYR A 741 36.79 -4.46 -22.84
N GLY A 742 36.14 -5.52 -23.31
CA GLY A 742 35.86 -5.72 -24.74
C GLY A 742 34.96 -4.64 -25.33
N LEU A 743 33.94 -4.20 -24.58
CA LEU A 743 33.13 -3.03 -24.92
C LEU A 743 33.98 -1.75 -25.00
N ARG A 744 34.86 -1.50 -24.03
CA ARG A 744 35.77 -0.34 -24.04
C ARG A 744 36.69 -0.34 -25.27
N LEU A 745 37.16 -1.50 -25.71
CA LEU A 745 37.93 -1.64 -26.95
C LEU A 745 37.08 -1.31 -28.19
N ARG A 746 35.89 -1.91 -28.33
CA ARG A 746 34.96 -1.63 -29.45
C ARG A 746 34.55 -0.15 -29.52
N GLN A 747 34.40 0.52 -28.37
CA GLN A 747 34.14 1.97 -28.29
C GLN A 747 35.32 2.84 -28.76
N ARG A 748 36.58 2.38 -28.58
CA ARG A 748 37.78 3.07 -29.09
C ARG A 748 37.96 2.86 -30.59
N SER A 749 37.72 1.64 -31.08
CA SER A 749 37.69 1.32 -32.51
C SER A 749 36.80 0.10 -32.76
N PRO A 750 35.84 0.17 -33.70
CA PRO A 750 35.05 -0.99 -34.09
C PRO A 750 35.92 -2.19 -34.51
N ASP A 751 37.05 -1.94 -35.18
CA ASP A 751 37.97 -2.97 -35.70
C ASP A 751 38.97 -3.50 -34.66
N SER A 752 38.80 -3.19 -33.36
CA SER A 752 39.68 -3.68 -32.30
C SER A 752 39.75 -5.22 -32.24
N VAL A 753 40.98 -5.74 -32.15
CA VAL A 753 41.22 -7.19 -32.00
C VAL A 753 40.83 -7.62 -30.58
N ILE A 754 39.79 -8.46 -30.47
CA ILE A 754 39.30 -9.04 -29.22
C ILE A 754 39.30 -10.57 -29.22
N GLU A 755 39.95 -11.22 -30.19
CA GLU A 755 39.90 -12.69 -30.37
C GLU A 755 40.35 -13.48 -29.13
N TYR A 756 41.39 -13.01 -28.43
CA TYR A 756 41.86 -13.60 -27.17
C TYR A 756 40.81 -13.54 -26.05
N LEU A 757 39.98 -12.49 -26.02
CA LEU A 757 38.89 -12.32 -25.07
C LEU A 757 37.72 -13.24 -25.43
N LEU A 758 37.39 -13.35 -26.71
CA LEU A 758 36.38 -14.30 -27.19
C LEU A 758 36.79 -15.75 -26.88
N ILE A 759 38.08 -16.09 -27.01
CA ILE A 759 38.63 -17.41 -26.60
C ILE A 759 38.52 -17.64 -25.08
N LEU A 760 38.71 -16.61 -24.24
CA LEU A 760 38.48 -16.73 -22.79
C LEU A 760 37.00 -17.02 -22.50
N LEU A 761 36.08 -16.27 -23.12
CA LEU A 761 34.64 -16.50 -22.95
C LEU A 761 34.22 -17.88 -23.49
N ASP A 762 34.71 -18.29 -24.67
CA ASP A 762 34.43 -19.61 -25.24
C ASP A 762 34.90 -20.76 -24.33
N ARG A 763 35.99 -20.56 -23.58
CA ARG A 763 36.50 -21.49 -22.57
C ARG A 763 35.59 -21.55 -21.33
N HIS A 764 35.12 -20.42 -20.80
CA HIS A 764 34.17 -20.39 -19.67
C HIS A 764 32.70 -20.67 -20.05
N LEU A 765 32.40 -20.90 -21.34
CA LEU A 765 31.12 -21.45 -21.79
C LEU A 765 31.09 -22.98 -21.87
N ASP A 766 32.24 -23.64 -21.95
CA ASP A 766 32.34 -25.11 -21.94
C ASP A 766 32.05 -25.65 -20.54
N SER A 767 30.93 -26.37 -20.38
CA SER A 767 30.48 -26.93 -19.09
C SER A 767 31.36 -28.06 -18.56
N SER A 768 32.28 -28.61 -19.36
CA SER A 768 33.30 -29.56 -18.89
C SER A 768 34.51 -28.88 -18.24
N TYR A 769 34.70 -27.58 -18.50
CA TYR A 769 35.72 -26.73 -17.88
C TYR A 769 35.11 -25.81 -16.81
N GLU A 770 33.90 -25.31 -17.05
CA GLU A 770 33.19 -24.31 -16.24
C GLU A 770 31.77 -24.76 -15.86
N PRO A 771 31.64 -25.56 -14.78
CA PRO A 771 30.35 -26.08 -14.31
C PRO A 771 29.59 -25.12 -13.38
N SER A 772 30.14 -23.95 -13.02
CA SER A 772 29.51 -23.03 -12.06
C SER A 772 28.24 -22.39 -12.61
N ARG A 773 27.16 -22.46 -11.81
CA ARG A 773 25.89 -21.75 -12.05
C ARG A 773 26.04 -20.25 -11.84
N ALA A 774 26.79 -19.81 -10.83
CA ALA A 774 27.05 -18.40 -10.59
C ALA A 774 27.82 -17.75 -11.76
N VAL A 775 28.85 -18.42 -12.28
CA VAL A 775 29.55 -18.01 -13.52
C VAL A 775 28.58 -17.98 -14.72
N ARG A 776 27.72 -18.98 -14.85
CA ARG A 776 26.73 -19.03 -15.94
C ARG A 776 25.71 -17.89 -15.87
N SER A 777 25.33 -17.44 -14.68
CA SER A 777 24.39 -16.31 -14.49
C SER A 777 24.89 -15.00 -15.09
N VAL A 778 26.20 -14.74 -15.01
CA VAL A 778 26.83 -13.54 -15.59
C VAL A 778 26.66 -13.47 -17.10
N TYR A 779 26.67 -14.60 -17.82
CA TYR A 779 26.46 -14.60 -19.27
C TYR A 779 25.03 -14.18 -19.68
N GLY A 780 24.05 -14.38 -18.81
CA GLY A 780 22.67 -13.92 -19.02
C GLY A 780 22.48 -12.44 -18.68
N GLU A 781 23.01 -12.01 -17.52
CA GLU A 781 23.07 -10.61 -17.10
C GLU A 781 23.79 -9.73 -18.14
N GLU A 782 25.00 -10.11 -18.53
CA GLU A 782 25.82 -9.40 -19.52
C GLU A 782 25.36 -9.66 -20.96
N PHE A 783 24.30 -10.44 -21.23
CA PHE A 783 23.94 -10.85 -22.59
C PHE A 783 23.74 -9.66 -23.55
N ALA A 784 23.03 -8.62 -23.11
CA ALA A 784 22.85 -7.39 -23.90
C ALA A 784 24.17 -6.65 -24.21
N ARG A 785 25.17 -6.79 -23.33
CA ARG A 785 26.49 -6.18 -23.43
C ARG A 785 27.45 -7.04 -24.27
N LEU A 786 27.30 -8.36 -24.24
CA LEU A 786 27.90 -9.30 -25.19
C LEU A 786 27.42 -9.04 -26.63
N VAL A 787 26.11 -8.85 -26.85
CA VAL A 787 25.57 -8.50 -28.18
C VAL A 787 26.15 -7.19 -28.71
N LEU A 788 26.24 -6.16 -27.87
CA LEU A 788 26.83 -4.86 -28.21
C LEU A 788 28.35 -4.93 -28.47
N MET A 789 29.04 -5.90 -27.87
CA MET A 789 30.48 -6.13 -28.04
C MET A 789 30.80 -6.93 -29.31
N ASP A 790 30.08 -8.03 -29.53
CA ASP A 790 30.21 -8.88 -30.72
C ASP A 790 28.93 -9.70 -30.97
N ARG A 791 28.04 -9.17 -31.82
CA ARG A 791 26.77 -9.81 -32.17
C ARG A 791 26.94 -11.18 -32.83
N GLU A 792 27.98 -11.39 -33.63
CA GLU A 792 28.20 -12.64 -34.37
C GLU A 792 28.87 -13.74 -33.55
N TRP A 793 29.71 -13.40 -32.57
CA TRP A 793 30.12 -14.33 -31.52
C TRP A 793 28.92 -14.69 -30.63
N THR A 794 28.18 -13.69 -30.15
CA THR A 794 27.05 -13.91 -29.23
C THR A 794 25.94 -14.75 -29.88
N ARG A 795 25.60 -14.49 -31.15
CA ARG A 795 24.64 -15.30 -31.93
C ARG A 795 25.09 -16.76 -32.09
N ARG A 796 26.38 -17.02 -32.29
CA ARG A 796 26.93 -18.40 -32.40
C ARG A 796 26.94 -19.14 -31.07
N ASN A 797 27.02 -18.41 -29.96
CA ASN A 797 27.13 -18.96 -28.61
C ASN A 797 25.85 -18.85 -27.76
N ALA A 798 24.75 -18.30 -28.28
CA ALA A 798 23.49 -18.16 -27.55
C ALA A 798 22.98 -19.51 -26.99
N SER A 799 23.07 -20.59 -27.78
CA SER A 799 22.71 -21.96 -27.34
C SER A 799 23.75 -22.63 -26.41
N ARG A 800 24.91 -22.02 -26.18
CA ARG A 800 25.89 -22.43 -25.15
C ARG A 800 25.78 -21.59 -23.88
N ILE A 801 25.30 -20.35 -23.99
CA ILE A 801 24.93 -19.51 -22.85
C ILE A 801 23.63 -20.05 -22.21
N PHE A 802 22.64 -20.35 -23.06
CA PHE A 802 21.33 -20.88 -22.69
C PHE A 802 21.16 -22.32 -23.26
N PRO A 803 21.80 -23.35 -22.67
CA PRO A 803 21.76 -24.72 -23.18
C PRO A 803 20.35 -25.34 -23.05
N LEU A 804 19.70 -25.59 -24.19
CA LEU A 804 18.34 -26.13 -24.23
C LEU A 804 18.27 -27.66 -24.03
N ASP A 805 19.41 -28.32 -23.83
CA ASP A 805 19.48 -29.73 -23.43
C ASP A 805 19.04 -29.92 -21.96
N LEU A 806 18.56 -31.12 -21.61
CA LEU A 806 17.97 -31.38 -20.28
C LEU A 806 19.01 -31.67 -19.19
N ASP A 807 20.18 -32.21 -19.56
CA ASP A 807 21.29 -32.47 -18.65
C ASP A 807 21.90 -31.18 -18.08
N GLN A 808 21.79 -30.08 -18.83
CA GLN A 808 22.33 -28.76 -18.49
C GLN A 808 21.25 -27.73 -18.10
N SER A 809 20.03 -28.17 -17.72
CA SER A 809 18.95 -27.25 -17.31
C SER A 809 19.39 -26.27 -16.21
N HIS A 810 20.13 -26.76 -15.21
CA HIS A 810 20.66 -25.93 -14.13
C HIS A 810 21.61 -24.80 -14.57
N LEU A 811 22.24 -24.91 -15.75
CA LEU A 811 23.05 -23.85 -16.38
C LEU A 811 22.17 -22.87 -17.16
N LEU A 812 21.21 -23.38 -17.94
CA LEU A 812 20.20 -22.57 -18.62
C LEU A 812 19.45 -21.67 -17.64
N GLU A 813 18.98 -22.24 -16.54
CA GLU A 813 18.21 -21.57 -15.50
C GLU A 813 19.00 -20.46 -14.81
N ALA A 814 20.27 -20.71 -14.47
CA ALA A 814 21.11 -19.69 -13.85
C ALA A 814 21.40 -18.52 -14.81
N ALA A 815 21.67 -18.79 -16.09
CA ALA A 815 21.74 -17.74 -17.12
C ALA A 815 20.41 -17.01 -17.28
N TRP A 816 19.29 -17.74 -17.27
CA TRP A 816 17.95 -17.16 -17.45
C TRP A 816 17.58 -16.21 -16.32
N ASP A 817 17.83 -16.58 -15.07
CA ASP A 817 17.58 -15.71 -13.91
C ASP A 817 18.43 -14.43 -13.99
N GLY A 818 19.72 -14.53 -14.34
CA GLY A 818 20.59 -13.36 -14.56
C GLY A 818 20.05 -12.41 -15.64
N TYR A 819 19.53 -12.97 -16.74
CA TYR A 819 18.91 -12.19 -17.82
C TYR A 819 17.54 -11.60 -17.43
N LEU A 820 16.70 -12.32 -16.67
CA LEU A 820 15.41 -11.82 -16.18
C LEU A 820 15.55 -10.69 -15.13
N LEU A 821 16.62 -10.73 -14.33
CA LEU A 821 16.81 -9.81 -13.19
C LEU A 821 17.61 -8.55 -13.54
N ARG A 822 18.57 -8.66 -14.46
CA ARG A 822 19.55 -7.60 -14.78
C ARG A 822 19.70 -7.34 -16.28
N GLY A 823 19.16 -8.20 -17.14
CA GLY A 823 19.31 -8.09 -18.59
C GLY A 823 18.58 -6.88 -19.18
N ASN A 824 19.18 -6.23 -20.17
CA ASN A 824 18.58 -5.06 -20.83
C ASN A 824 17.63 -5.48 -21.97
N LEU A 825 16.36 -5.10 -21.85
CA LEU A 825 15.29 -5.40 -22.81
C LEU A 825 15.34 -4.52 -24.07
N ASN A 826 16.22 -4.88 -25.00
CA ASN A 826 16.29 -4.27 -26.34
C ASN A 826 15.84 -5.25 -27.45
N SER A 827 15.85 -4.79 -28.70
CA SER A 827 15.49 -5.61 -29.88
C SER A 827 16.60 -6.58 -30.31
N GLU A 828 17.88 -6.20 -30.21
CA GLU A 828 18.97 -7.08 -30.67
C GLU A 828 19.14 -8.34 -29.78
N THR A 829 18.80 -8.24 -28.51
CA THR A 829 18.70 -9.42 -27.60
C THR A 829 17.46 -10.26 -27.87
N TRP A 830 16.38 -9.67 -28.38
CA TRP A 830 15.16 -10.40 -28.75
C TRP A 830 15.39 -11.33 -29.95
N ASP A 831 16.01 -10.79 -31.01
CA ASP A 831 16.37 -11.51 -32.24
C ASP A 831 17.18 -12.79 -31.95
N LEU A 832 17.94 -12.82 -30.85
CA LEU A 832 18.85 -13.90 -30.48
C LEU A 832 18.30 -14.84 -29.40
N LEU A 833 17.26 -14.44 -28.66
CA LEU A 833 16.70 -15.21 -27.55
C LEU A 833 15.25 -15.66 -27.76
N THR A 834 14.63 -15.35 -28.89
CA THR A 834 13.26 -15.79 -29.25
C THR A 834 13.04 -17.30 -29.03
N ASP A 835 14.01 -18.13 -29.39
CA ASP A 835 13.95 -19.59 -29.19
C ASP A 835 14.12 -19.98 -27.72
N VAL A 836 14.91 -19.24 -26.94
CA VAL A 836 15.09 -19.43 -25.50
C VAL A 836 13.83 -19.02 -24.74
N TYR A 837 13.24 -17.87 -25.06
CA TYR A 837 11.91 -17.47 -24.54
C TYR A 837 10.85 -18.54 -24.85
N SER A 838 10.87 -19.11 -26.06
CA SER A 838 9.96 -20.19 -26.43
C SER A 838 10.18 -21.46 -25.62
N ALA A 839 11.42 -21.92 -25.48
CA ALA A 839 11.76 -23.11 -24.72
C ALA A 839 11.52 -22.95 -23.21
N MET A 840 11.75 -21.76 -22.64
CA MET A 840 11.45 -21.47 -21.23
C MET A 840 9.94 -21.41 -20.97
N VAL A 841 9.13 -20.99 -21.94
CA VAL A 841 7.66 -21.10 -21.89
C VAL A 841 7.21 -22.56 -21.99
N ASP A 842 7.77 -23.34 -22.91
CA ASP A 842 7.41 -24.76 -23.09
C ASP A 842 7.90 -25.66 -21.93
N ARG A 843 8.77 -25.14 -21.05
CA ARG A 843 9.27 -25.77 -19.80
C ARG A 843 8.50 -25.35 -18.54
N MET A 844 7.43 -24.56 -18.63
CA MET A 844 6.64 -24.15 -17.47
C MET A 844 5.78 -25.31 -16.94
N GLU A 845 6.17 -25.94 -15.84
CA GLU A 845 5.36 -26.97 -15.17
C GLU A 845 4.24 -26.32 -14.33
N SER A 846 3.03 -26.89 -14.41
CA SER A 846 1.78 -26.22 -13.95
C SER A 846 1.36 -26.54 -12.51
N GLU A 847 2.14 -27.32 -11.76
CA GLU A 847 1.76 -27.82 -10.43
C GLU A 847 2.82 -27.57 -9.34
N ASP A 848 3.94 -26.93 -9.66
CA ASP A 848 5.04 -26.71 -8.72
C ASP A 848 4.69 -25.69 -7.63
N GLN A 849 4.98 -26.03 -6.37
CA GLN A 849 4.82 -25.13 -5.21
C GLN A 849 6.10 -24.36 -4.87
N ASP A 850 7.09 -24.39 -5.77
CA ASP A 850 8.35 -23.67 -5.61
C ASP A 850 8.19 -22.16 -5.87
N ARG A 851 8.59 -21.37 -4.86
CA ARG A 851 8.59 -19.91 -4.89
C ARG A 851 9.63 -19.33 -5.87
N VAL A 852 10.67 -20.10 -6.21
CA VAL A 852 11.69 -19.67 -7.19
C VAL A 852 11.16 -19.89 -8.61
N ALA A 853 10.54 -21.03 -8.90
CA ALA A 853 9.81 -21.28 -10.14
C ALA A 853 8.68 -20.26 -10.37
N GLU A 854 7.81 -20.00 -9.38
CA GLU A 854 6.73 -19.01 -9.52
C GLU A 854 7.28 -17.59 -9.78
N PHE A 855 8.35 -17.19 -9.08
CA PHE A 855 9.02 -15.90 -9.32
C PHE A 855 9.64 -15.80 -10.72
N ARG A 856 10.25 -16.88 -11.24
CA ARG A 856 10.79 -16.93 -12.61
C ARG A 856 9.67 -16.76 -13.65
N VAL A 857 8.48 -17.30 -13.38
CA VAL A 857 7.27 -17.15 -14.21
C VAL A 857 6.69 -15.72 -14.14
N GLU A 858 6.67 -15.10 -12.96
CA GLU A 858 6.30 -13.68 -12.76
C GLU A 858 7.21 -12.73 -13.58
N ALA A 859 8.53 -12.92 -13.49
CA ALA A 859 9.52 -12.12 -14.20
C ALA A 859 9.50 -12.36 -15.73
N LEU A 860 9.35 -13.61 -16.18
CA LEU A 860 9.13 -13.95 -17.59
C LEU A 860 7.87 -13.30 -18.16
N GLY A 861 6.75 -13.38 -17.43
CA GLY A 861 5.51 -12.72 -17.80
C GLY A 861 5.68 -11.20 -17.91
N SER A 862 6.39 -10.59 -16.96
CA SER A 862 6.69 -9.17 -16.95
C SER A 862 7.54 -8.74 -18.16
N HIS A 863 8.53 -9.55 -18.55
CA HIS A 863 9.30 -9.36 -19.79
C HIS A 863 8.40 -9.40 -21.04
N LEU A 864 7.52 -10.40 -21.16
CA LEU A 864 6.63 -10.52 -22.32
C LEU A 864 5.61 -9.38 -22.39
N ILE A 865 5.05 -8.96 -21.25
CA ILE A 865 4.15 -7.80 -21.17
C ILE A 865 4.88 -6.49 -21.52
N ASN A 866 6.13 -6.30 -21.06
CA ASN A 866 6.94 -5.14 -21.44
C ASN A 866 7.21 -5.11 -22.96
N ARG A 867 7.49 -6.26 -23.58
CA ARG A 867 7.70 -6.35 -25.04
C ARG A 867 6.41 -6.15 -25.84
N LEU A 868 5.25 -6.57 -25.33
CA LEU A 868 3.93 -6.25 -25.90
C LEU A 868 3.65 -4.74 -25.79
N TRP A 869 3.90 -4.14 -24.64
CA TRP A 869 3.73 -2.71 -24.39
C TRP A 869 4.57 -1.89 -25.39
N ASN A 870 5.84 -2.24 -25.55
CA ASN A 870 6.75 -1.63 -26.52
C ASN A 870 6.52 -2.06 -28.00
N GLY A 871 5.50 -2.87 -28.28
CA GLY A 871 5.11 -3.24 -29.65
C GLY A 871 6.08 -4.19 -30.39
N GLN A 872 6.93 -4.90 -29.65
CA GLN A 872 7.91 -5.85 -30.17
C GLN A 872 7.31 -7.25 -30.39
N ILE A 873 6.25 -7.59 -29.67
CA ILE A 873 5.49 -8.85 -29.82
C ILE A 873 3.98 -8.58 -29.86
N ASP A 874 3.22 -9.54 -30.39
CA ASP A 874 1.78 -9.67 -30.22
C ASP A 874 1.37 -11.13 -29.89
N LEU A 875 0.07 -11.39 -29.78
CA LEU A 875 -0.49 -12.69 -29.41
C LEU A 875 -0.20 -13.84 -30.41
N GLU A 876 0.02 -13.53 -31.69
CA GLU A 876 0.27 -14.54 -32.73
C GLU A 876 1.76 -14.69 -33.05
N SER A 877 2.52 -13.62 -32.80
CA SER A 877 3.97 -13.56 -33.03
C SER A 877 4.74 -14.70 -32.36
N HIS A 878 5.87 -15.07 -32.97
CA HIS A 878 6.84 -16.02 -32.40
C HIS A 878 6.22 -17.39 -32.01
N ASN A 879 5.41 -17.95 -32.92
CA ASN A 879 4.59 -19.14 -32.71
C ASN A 879 3.69 -19.00 -31.47
N SER A 880 2.87 -17.94 -31.47
CA SER A 880 1.89 -17.62 -30.41
C SER A 880 2.48 -17.64 -28.99
N LEU A 881 3.71 -17.15 -28.82
CA LEU A 881 4.50 -17.26 -27.59
C LEU A 881 3.73 -16.76 -26.35
N LEU A 882 3.10 -15.59 -26.45
CA LEU A 882 2.35 -15.00 -25.35
C LEU A 882 1.11 -15.84 -25.00
N ARG A 883 0.44 -16.45 -25.99
CA ARG A 883 -0.66 -17.40 -25.74
C ARG A 883 -0.16 -18.65 -25.03
N ARG A 884 1.00 -19.20 -25.44
CA ARG A 884 1.63 -20.37 -24.79
C ARG A 884 1.97 -20.10 -23.34
N PHE A 885 2.63 -18.98 -23.03
CA PHE A 885 2.90 -18.56 -21.64
C PHE A 885 1.61 -18.57 -20.78
N TYR A 886 0.54 -18.00 -21.31
CA TYR A 886 -0.77 -17.93 -20.67
C TYR A 886 -1.58 -19.26 -20.62
N LEU A 887 -1.04 -20.37 -21.14
CA LEU A 887 -1.57 -21.73 -20.88
C LEU A 887 -0.97 -22.34 -19.60
N HIS A 888 0.21 -21.90 -19.18
CA HIS A 888 0.96 -22.49 -18.06
C HIS A 888 1.09 -21.55 -16.84
N ALA A 889 0.89 -20.24 -17.01
CA ALA A 889 0.95 -19.27 -15.91
C ALA A 889 -0.17 -19.50 -14.86
N SER A 890 0.16 -19.36 -13.58
CA SER A 890 -0.82 -19.40 -12.48
C SER A 890 -1.81 -18.23 -12.58
N LYS A 891 -3.01 -18.40 -11.99
CA LYS A 891 -4.02 -17.33 -11.92
C LYS A 891 -3.53 -16.13 -11.09
N GLU A 892 -2.65 -16.39 -10.11
CA GLU A 892 -1.93 -15.38 -9.33
C GLU A 892 -1.05 -14.52 -10.25
N VAL A 893 -0.11 -15.13 -11.00
CA VAL A 893 0.75 -14.39 -11.95
C VAL A 893 -0.09 -13.71 -13.04
N ALA A 894 -1.08 -14.40 -13.61
CA ALA A 894 -1.91 -13.83 -14.67
C ALA A 894 -2.71 -12.59 -14.18
N LYS A 895 -3.20 -12.61 -12.92
CA LYS A 895 -3.76 -11.42 -12.28
C LYS A 895 -2.71 -10.32 -12.12
N ASP A 896 -1.52 -10.64 -11.61
CA ASP A 896 -0.48 -9.64 -11.32
C ASP A 896 0.09 -8.98 -12.58
N LEU A 897 0.09 -9.67 -13.72
CA LEU A 897 0.41 -9.07 -15.03
C LEU A 897 -0.67 -8.06 -15.47
N LEU A 898 -1.97 -8.39 -15.36
CA LEU A 898 -3.05 -7.44 -15.68
C LEU A 898 -3.11 -6.26 -14.69
N ARG A 899 -2.79 -6.49 -13.41
CA ARG A 899 -2.58 -5.45 -12.40
C ARG A 899 -1.44 -4.50 -12.80
N SER A 900 -0.31 -5.04 -13.24
CA SER A 900 0.88 -4.27 -13.65
C SER A 900 0.62 -3.40 -14.88
N VAL A 901 -0.10 -3.90 -15.88
CA VAL A 901 -0.59 -3.09 -17.02
C VAL A 901 -1.51 -1.96 -16.52
N GLY A 902 -2.40 -2.26 -15.56
CA GLY A 902 -3.28 -1.27 -14.93
C GLY A 902 -2.54 -0.16 -14.16
N PHE A 903 -1.35 -0.43 -13.63
CA PHE A 903 -0.47 0.59 -13.04
C PHE A 903 0.18 1.46 -14.12
N GLY A 904 0.81 0.87 -15.13
CA GLY A 904 1.44 1.64 -16.21
C GLY A 904 0.46 2.57 -16.94
N LEU A 905 -0.81 2.16 -17.07
CA LEU A 905 -1.89 2.98 -17.66
C LEU A 905 -2.23 4.24 -16.84
N LYS A 906 -1.96 4.26 -15.52
CA LYS A 906 -2.20 5.40 -14.63
C LYS A 906 -1.11 6.48 -14.76
N GLU A 907 0.07 6.11 -15.26
CA GLU A 907 1.25 6.98 -15.40
C GLU A 907 1.41 7.55 -16.82
N LEU A 908 0.48 7.27 -17.74
CA LEU A 908 0.51 7.79 -19.11
C LEU A 908 -0.05 9.22 -19.20
N ASP A 909 0.85 10.20 -19.41
CA ASP A 909 0.49 11.57 -19.78
C ASP A 909 -0.32 11.67 -21.09
N TYR A 910 -0.21 10.67 -21.99
CA TYR A 910 -0.94 10.61 -23.26
C TYR A 910 -1.22 9.18 -23.70
N SER A 911 -2.31 8.98 -24.44
CA SER A 911 -2.67 7.67 -25.01
C SER A 911 -2.04 7.47 -26.40
N ASP A 912 -1.16 6.48 -26.55
CA ASP A 912 -0.73 5.96 -27.86
C ASP A 912 -1.80 5.01 -28.42
N PRO A 913 -2.46 5.32 -29.56
CA PRO A 913 -3.47 4.43 -30.15
C PRO A 913 -2.94 3.03 -30.48
N ALA A 914 -1.65 2.89 -30.82
CA ALA A 914 -1.08 1.59 -31.17
C ALA A 914 -0.89 0.70 -29.91
N LEU A 915 -0.42 1.27 -28.79
CA LEU A 915 -0.41 0.62 -27.48
C LEU A 915 -1.83 0.21 -27.06
N ILE A 916 -2.79 1.13 -27.16
CA ILE A 916 -4.18 0.86 -26.78
C ILE A 916 -4.78 -0.28 -27.62
N GLU A 917 -4.47 -0.39 -28.92
CA GLU A 917 -4.86 -1.55 -29.72
C GLU A 917 -4.21 -2.87 -29.23
N ARG A 918 -2.91 -2.86 -28.90
CA ARG A 918 -2.21 -4.06 -28.38
C ARG A 918 -2.79 -4.53 -27.04
N LEU A 919 -3.07 -3.60 -26.12
CA LEU A 919 -3.69 -3.89 -24.83
C LEU A 919 -5.15 -4.34 -24.98
N THR A 920 -5.90 -3.75 -25.93
CA THR A 920 -7.26 -4.19 -26.31
C THR A 920 -7.27 -5.66 -26.73
N ARG A 921 -6.34 -6.07 -27.60
CA ARG A 921 -6.23 -7.47 -28.06
C ARG A 921 -5.82 -8.43 -26.94
N LEU A 922 -4.87 -8.04 -26.07
CA LEU A 922 -4.50 -8.83 -24.89
C LEU A 922 -5.71 -9.06 -23.98
N TRP A 923 -6.45 -8.00 -23.69
CA TRP A 923 -7.65 -8.07 -22.86
C TRP A 923 -8.71 -9.01 -23.45
N GLU A 924 -9.01 -8.88 -24.74
CA GLU A 924 -10.00 -9.73 -25.42
C GLU A 924 -9.59 -11.22 -25.44
N PHE A 925 -8.29 -11.51 -25.52
CA PHE A 925 -7.77 -12.88 -25.35
C PHE A 925 -8.00 -13.42 -23.93
N ARG A 926 -7.75 -12.63 -22.88
CA ARG A 926 -7.95 -13.05 -21.48
C ARG A 926 -9.43 -13.24 -21.13
N VAL A 927 -10.30 -12.34 -21.63
CA VAL A 927 -11.76 -12.52 -21.61
C VAL A 927 -12.19 -13.86 -22.22
N GLU A 928 -11.60 -14.24 -23.36
CA GLU A 928 -11.96 -15.49 -24.03
C GLU A 928 -11.39 -16.72 -23.31
N ALA A 929 -10.22 -16.62 -22.67
CA ALA A 929 -9.71 -17.69 -21.80
C ALA A 929 -10.67 -17.96 -20.62
N ALA A 930 -11.12 -16.91 -19.93
CA ALA A 930 -12.09 -17.02 -18.84
C ALA A 930 -13.45 -17.61 -19.29
N ARG A 931 -13.95 -17.24 -20.48
CA ARG A 931 -15.16 -17.86 -21.06
C ARG A 931 -15.03 -19.36 -21.33
N ASN A 932 -13.82 -19.81 -21.67
CA ASN A 932 -13.52 -21.22 -21.95
C ASN A 932 -13.04 -22.00 -20.70
N GLY A 933 -13.19 -21.41 -19.50
CA GLY A 933 -13.04 -22.12 -18.22
C GLY A 933 -11.80 -21.76 -17.39
N SER A 934 -10.98 -20.79 -17.81
CA SER A 934 -9.91 -20.24 -16.97
C SER A 934 -10.48 -19.44 -15.79
N ASP A 935 -9.68 -19.25 -14.72
CA ASP A 935 -10.07 -18.43 -13.58
C ASP A 935 -10.32 -16.97 -14.02
N ALA A 936 -11.55 -16.48 -13.83
CA ALA A 936 -11.94 -15.12 -14.22
C ALA A 936 -11.47 -14.04 -13.23
N GLY A 937 -10.84 -14.42 -12.10
CA GLY A 937 -10.45 -13.52 -11.02
C GLY A 937 -9.39 -12.50 -11.41
N GLU A 938 -8.62 -12.76 -12.47
CA GLU A 938 -7.68 -11.82 -13.10
C GLU A 938 -8.39 -10.62 -13.75
N LEU A 939 -9.59 -10.82 -14.30
CA LEU A 939 -10.32 -9.81 -15.08
C LEU A 939 -10.75 -8.63 -14.21
N ALA A 940 -10.84 -8.82 -12.88
CA ALA A 940 -11.23 -7.80 -11.93
C ALA A 940 -10.31 -6.55 -11.97
N GLU A 941 -9.04 -6.70 -12.37
CA GLU A 941 -8.09 -5.58 -12.49
C GLU A 941 -8.44 -4.59 -13.63
N PHE A 942 -9.39 -4.94 -14.52
CA PHE A 942 -9.90 -4.02 -15.55
C PHE A 942 -10.55 -2.76 -14.98
N GLY A 943 -10.92 -2.75 -13.69
CA GLY A 943 -11.34 -1.52 -13.02
C GLY A 943 -10.28 -0.41 -13.10
N ARG A 944 -8.99 -0.76 -13.02
CA ARG A 944 -7.87 0.19 -13.21
C ARG A 944 -7.76 0.66 -14.66
N TRP A 945 -7.96 -0.25 -15.61
CA TRP A 945 -7.89 0.02 -17.05
C TRP A 945 -9.03 0.93 -17.53
N PHE A 946 -10.23 0.73 -16.99
CA PHE A 946 -11.38 1.61 -17.22
C PHE A 946 -11.20 2.98 -16.55
N ALA A 947 -10.72 2.98 -15.30
CA ALA A 947 -10.50 4.21 -14.53
C ALA A 947 -9.40 5.12 -15.10
N SER A 948 -8.40 4.59 -15.83
CA SER A 948 -7.36 5.42 -16.45
C SER A 948 -7.88 6.29 -17.61
N GLY A 949 -9.03 5.94 -18.21
CA GLY A 949 -9.65 6.70 -19.30
C GLY A 949 -8.92 6.66 -20.63
N CYS A 950 -7.87 5.84 -20.79
CA CYS A 950 -7.07 5.77 -22.02
C CYS A 950 -7.75 5.05 -23.21
N PHE A 951 -8.88 4.36 -22.95
CA PHE A 951 -9.60 3.55 -23.92
C PHE A 951 -10.89 4.23 -24.38
N ASP A 952 -11.38 3.87 -25.57
CA ASP A 952 -12.73 4.28 -26.02
C ASP A 952 -13.80 3.92 -24.97
N ALA A 953 -14.64 4.88 -24.61
CA ALA A 953 -15.66 4.74 -23.59
C ALA A 953 -16.76 3.74 -24.01
N SER A 954 -17.03 3.58 -25.31
CA SER A 954 -18.02 2.61 -25.82
C SER A 954 -17.50 1.16 -25.73
N TRP A 955 -16.23 0.91 -25.99
CA TRP A 955 -15.59 -0.40 -25.85
C TRP A 955 -15.36 -0.73 -24.37
N SER A 956 -14.69 0.14 -23.62
CA SER A 956 -14.28 -0.13 -22.23
C SER A 956 -15.47 -0.36 -21.31
N SER A 957 -16.58 0.39 -21.46
CA SER A 957 -17.82 0.12 -20.73
C SER A 957 -18.41 -1.27 -21.00
N LYS A 958 -18.30 -1.79 -22.23
CA LYS A 958 -18.70 -3.18 -22.54
C LYS A 958 -17.77 -4.20 -21.89
N GLN A 959 -16.49 -3.88 -21.75
CA GLN A 959 -15.54 -4.75 -21.05
C GLN A 959 -15.74 -4.76 -19.52
N VAL A 960 -16.23 -3.66 -18.92
CA VAL A 960 -16.73 -3.68 -17.52
C VAL A 960 -17.93 -4.63 -17.37
N LEU A 961 -18.89 -4.61 -18.31
CA LEU A 961 -20.00 -5.59 -18.33
C LEU A 961 -19.50 -7.04 -18.43
N VAL A 962 -18.52 -7.31 -19.29
CA VAL A 962 -17.91 -8.64 -19.45
C VAL A 962 -17.19 -9.07 -18.16
N THR A 963 -16.40 -8.17 -17.56
CA THR A 963 -15.68 -8.39 -16.29
C THR A 963 -16.65 -8.79 -15.18
N LEU A 964 -17.66 -7.96 -14.91
CA LEU A 964 -18.70 -8.26 -13.91
C LEU A 964 -19.48 -9.53 -14.24
N THR A 965 -19.58 -9.91 -15.51
CA THR A 965 -20.30 -11.11 -15.94
C THR A 965 -19.54 -12.40 -15.71
N LEU A 966 -18.22 -12.39 -15.87
CA LEU A 966 -17.35 -13.57 -15.72
C LEU A 966 -16.73 -13.67 -14.31
N ALA A 967 -16.24 -12.56 -13.76
CA ALA A 967 -15.52 -12.51 -12.49
C ALA A 967 -16.41 -12.24 -11.27
N GLY A 968 -17.62 -11.72 -11.46
CA GLY A 968 -18.55 -11.32 -10.39
C GLY A 968 -18.10 -10.12 -9.54
N ARG A 969 -16.89 -9.59 -9.78
CA ARG A 969 -16.27 -8.45 -9.08
C ARG A 969 -15.42 -7.61 -10.04
N ILE A 970 -15.02 -6.44 -9.58
CA ILE A 970 -14.04 -5.56 -10.23
C ILE A 970 -13.30 -4.79 -9.11
N GLU A 971 -12.02 -4.49 -9.33
CA GLU A 971 -11.18 -3.75 -8.38
C GLU A 971 -11.31 -2.22 -8.58
N VAL A 972 -10.81 -1.43 -7.62
CA VAL A 972 -10.88 0.06 -7.60
C VAL A 972 -12.27 0.63 -7.92
N ASP A 973 -13.30 0.05 -7.30
CA ASP A 973 -14.70 0.29 -7.65
C ASP A 973 -15.15 1.74 -7.47
N GLY A 974 -14.66 2.47 -6.46
CA GLY A 974 -14.93 3.91 -6.34
C GLY A 974 -14.50 4.72 -7.57
N SER A 975 -13.32 4.43 -8.13
CA SER A 975 -12.83 5.06 -9.37
C SER A 975 -13.67 4.66 -10.58
N VAL A 976 -14.12 3.40 -10.64
CA VAL A 976 -15.02 2.91 -11.69
C VAL A 976 -16.38 3.61 -11.61
N PHE A 977 -17.00 3.72 -10.44
CA PHE A 977 -18.27 4.45 -10.26
C PHE A 977 -18.14 5.94 -10.59
N SER A 978 -17.03 6.59 -10.22
CA SER A 978 -16.76 7.98 -10.59
C SER A 978 -16.68 8.14 -12.11
N LYS A 979 -15.89 7.30 -12.79
CA LYS A 979 -15.72 7.37 -14.26
C LYS A 979 -17.01 6.98 -15.01
N LEU A 980 -17.81 6.07 -14.48
CA LEU A 980 -19.16 5.75 -15.01
C LEU A 980 -20.12 6.93 -14.90
N ALA A 981 -20.08 7.68 -13.80
CA ALA A 981 -20.91 8.87 -13.62
C ALA A 981 -20.49 10.02 -14.56
N GLU A 982 -19.18 10.18 -14.81
CA GLU A 982 -18.62 11.12 -15.78
C GLU A 982 -19.15 10.86 -17.21
N ILE A 983 -19.05 9.61 -17.70
CA ILE A 983 -19.46 9.26 -19.08
C ILE A 983 -20.97 9.00 -19.25
N ALA A 984 -21.76 9.06 -18.18
CA ALA A 984 -23.16 8.64 -18.17
C ALA A 984 -24.05 9.40 -19.17
N SER A 985 -23.76 10.66 -19.46
CA SER A 985 -24.51 11.50 -20.41
C SER A 985 -24.33 11.08 -21.87
N GLU A 986 -23.21 10.43 -22.20
CA GLU A 986 -22.88 10.01 -23.56
C GLU A 986 -23.08 8.50 -23.76
N HIS A 987 -22.91 7.71 -22.69
CA HIS A 987 -22.98 6.24 -22.70
C HIS A 987 -24.10 5.68 -21.77
N THR A 988 -25.23 6.40 -21.67
CA THR A 988 -26.31 6.16 -20.68
C THR A 988 -26.75 4.70 -20.56
N GLN A 989 -27.14 4.06 -21.68
CA GLN A 989 -27.68 2.70 -21.63
C GLN A 989 -26.65 1.65 -21.17
N VAL A 990 -25.37 1.85 -21.48
CA VAL A 990 -24.31 0.93 -21.04
C VAL A 990 -23.98 1.17 -19.57
N SER A 991 -23.93 2.43 -19.13
CA SER A 991 -23.72 2.78 -17.72
C SER A 991 -24.82 2.21 -16.82
N LEU A 992 -26.09 2.28 -17.25
CA LEU A 992 -27.21 1.64 -16.57
C LEU A 992 -27.14 0.11 -16.57
N ALA A 993 -26.73 -0.50 -17.68
CA ALA A 993 -26.56 -1.95 -17.77
C ALA A 993 -25.42 -2.44 -16.85
N ILE A 994 -24.34 -1.66 -16.69
CA ILE A 994 -23.27 -1.94 -15.74
C ILE A 994 -23.81 -1.96 -14.31
N LEU A 995 -24.61 -0.94 -13.92
CA LEU A 995 -25.26 -0.92 -12.61
C LEU A 995 -26.17 -2.15 -12.42
N ASP A 996 -27.05 -2.46 -13.38
CA ASP A 996 -27.92 -3.64 -13.32
C ASP A 996 -27.13 -4.95 -13.17
N ARG A 997 -26.03 -5.13 -13.91
CA ARG A 997 -25.20 -6.34 -13.79
C ARG A 997 -24.47 -6.38 -12.44
N TRP A 998 -23.93 -5.26 -11.98
CA TRP A 998 -23.23 -5.13 -10.69
C TRP A 998 -24.14 -5.50 -9.51
N LEU A 999 -25.38 -4.97 -9.52
CA LEU A 999 -26.46 -5.25 -8.57
C LEU A 999 -26.95 -6.71 -8.58
N ARG A 1000 -26.48 -7.54 -9.53
CA ARG A 1000 -26.83 -8.97 -9.63
C ARG A 1000 -25.66 -9.91 -9.32
N VAL A 1001 -24.45 -9.38 -9.08
CA VAL A 1001 -23.25 -10.20 -8.86
C VAL A 1001 -22.42 -9.82 -7.65
N SER A 1002 -22.53 -8.59 -7.14
CA SER A 1002 -21.62 -8.10 -6.11
C SER A 1002 -21.90 -8.71 -4.73
N PRO A 1003 -20.93 -9.44 -4.12
CA PRO A 1003 -21.13 -10.13 -2.84
C PRO A 1003 -20.97 -9.23 -1.60
N LYS A 1004 -20.73 -7.92 -1.77
CA LYS A 1004 -20.55 -6.96 -0.67
C LYS A 1004 -21.50 -5.76 -0.83
N PRO A 1005 -22.76 -5.87 -0.36
CA PRO A 1005 -23.82 -4.87 -0.55
C PRO A 1005 -23.45 -3.43 -0.17
N TRP A 1006 -22.54 -3.26 0.78
CA TRP A 1006 -22.15 -1.95 1.30
C TRP A 1006 -21.36 -1.07 0.33
N ARG A 1007 -20.64 -1.64 -0.66
CA ARG A 1007 -19.83 -0.87 -1.62
C ARG A 1007 -20.68 0.08 -2.48
N ILE A 1008 -21.91 -0.31 -2.78
CA ILE A 1008 -22.85 0.50 -3.57
C ILE A 1008 -23.35 1.72 -2.77
N VAL A 1009 -23.34 1.64 -1.42
CA VAL A 1009 -23.78 2.74 -0.55
C VAL A 1009 -22.78 3.90 -0.54
N ARG A 1010 -21.47 3.62 -0.61
CA ARG A 1010 -20.43 4.68 -0.69
C ARG A 1010 -20.58 5.53 -1.94
N HIS A 1011 -20.86 4.88 -3.07
CA HIS A 1011 -20.90 5.55 -4.37
C HIS A 1011 -22.32 5.91 -4.79
N ILE A 1012 -23.21 6.11 -3.81
CA ILE A 1012 -24.64 6.36 -4.03
C ILE A 1012 -24.90 7.64 -4.83
N ASP A 1013 -24.05 8.66 -4.72
CA ASP A 1013 -24.21 9.89 -5.49
C ASP A 1013 -23.83 9.69 -6.98
N SER A 1014 -22.78 8.92 -7.26
CA SER A 1014 -22.45 8.45 -8.62
C SER A 1014 -23.59 7.59 -9.20
N VAL A 1015 -24.17 6.69 -8.41
CA VAL A 1015 -25.33 5.88 -8.81
C VAL A 1015 -26.56 6.77 -9.07
N ARG A 1016 -26.85 7.76 -8.21
CA ARG A 1016 -27.95 8.72 -8.39
C ARG A 1016 -27.74 9.59 -9.63
N GLN A 1017 -26.50 9.97 -9.96
CA GLN A 1017 -26.16 10.67 -11.20
C GLN A 1017 -26.48 9.80 -12.44
N ILE A 1018 -25.96 8.56 -12.48
CA ILE A 1018 -26.20 7.64 -13.61
C ILE A 1018 -27.71 7.35 -13.78
N VAL A 1019 -28.43 7.09 -12.68
CA VAL A 1019 -29.88 6.82 -12.71
C VAL A 1019 -30.70 8.06 -13.11
N ARG A 1020 -30.32 9.27 -12.66
CA ARG A 1020 -31.00 10.51 -13.08
C ARG A 1020 -30.83 10.76 -14.58
N VAL A 1021 -29.62 10.60 -15.11
CA VAL A 1021 -29.37 10.68 -16.56
C VAL A 1021 -30.16 9.61 -17.31
N GLY A 1022 -30.20 8.39 -16.78
CA GLY A 1022 -31.01 7.28 -17.31
C GLY A 1022 -32.51 7.56 -17.40
N LEU A 1023 -33.09 8.21 -16.38
CA LEU A 1023 -34.49 8.61 -16.35
C LEU A 1023 -34.81 9.78 -17.30
N ALA A 1024 -33.82 10.61 -17.62
CA ALA A 1024 -33.94 11.66 -18.64
C ALA A 1024 -33.78 11.14 -20.08
N GLY A 1025 -33.28 9.91 -20.26
CA GLY A 1025 -33.02 9.27 -21.54
C GLY A 1025 -34.25 8.71 -22.28
N ASP A 1026 -33.97 7.79 -23.21
CA ASP A 1026 -34.98 7.12 -24.04
C ASP A 1026 -35.83 6.10 -23.24
N LEU A 1027 -36.82 5.49 -23.89
CA LEU A 1027 -37.70 4.52 -23.22
C LEU A 1027 -36.93 3.30 -22.68
N THR A 1028 -35.81 2.93 -23.31
CA THR A 1028 -34.92 1.84 -22.89
C THR A 1028 -34.21 2.20 -21.59
N ALA A 1029 -33.51 3.34 -21.57
CA ALA A 1029 -32.78 3.86 -20.43
C ALA A 1029 -33.70 4.10 -19.23
N VAL A 1030 -34.91 4.59 -19.47
CA VAL A 1030 -35.94 4.77 -18.44
C VAL A 1030 -36.43 3.45 -17.86
N THR A 1031 -36.53 2.41 -18.69
CA THR A 1031 -36.92 1.06 -18.26
C THR A 1031 -35.79 0.39 -17.46
N THR A 1032 -34.54 0.44 -17.95
CA THR A 1032 -33.38 -0.07 -17.20
C THR A 1032 -33.16 0.71 -15.89
N SER A 1033 -33.37 2.03 -15.89
CA SER A 1033 -33.33 2.84 -14.66
C SER A 1033 -34.38 2.36 -13.64
N ARG A 1034 -35.62 2.09 -14.07
CA ARG A 1034 -36.65 1.52 -13.19
C ARG A 1034 -36.27 0.14 -12.65
N ILE A 1035 -35.62 -0.71 -13.46
CA ILE A 1035 -35.11 -2.02 -13.00
C ILE A 1035 -34.00 -1.82 -11.96
N VAL A 1036 -33.01 -0.97 -12.23
CA VAL A 1036 -31.92 -0.61 -11.30
C VAL A 1036 -32.47 -0.09 -9.98
N ILE A 1037 -33.46 0.82 -10.01
CA ILE A 1037 -34.13 1.34 -8.81
C ILE A 1037 -34.87 0.21 -8.06
N SER A 1038 -35.53 -0.72 -8.76
CA SER A 1038 -36.21 -1.85 -8.13
C SER A 1038 -35.24 -2.87 -7.51
N LEU A 1039 -34.09 -3.15 -8.12
CA LEU A 1039 -33.03 -3.96 -7.52
C LEU A 1039 -32.44 -3.27 -6.28
N LEU A 1040 -32.13 -1.97 -6.40
CA LEU A 1040 -31.64 -1.14 -5.30
C LEU A 1040 -32.59 -1.17 -4.10
N VAL A 1041 -33.91 -1.06 -4.32
CA VAL A 1041 -34.92 -1.21 -3.25
C VAL A 1041 -34.95 -2.64 -2.70
N ARG A 1042 -35.04 -3.66 -3.58
CA ARG A 1042 -35.31 -5.06 -3.18
C ARG A 1042 -34.12 -5.74 -2.51
N ASP A 1043 -32.92 -5.55 -3.05
CA ASP A 1043 -31.71 -6.31 -2.68
C ASP A 1043 -30.75 -5.50 -1.80
N TYR A 1044 -30.94 -4.18 -1.71
CA TYR A 1044 -30.04 -3.25 -1.00
C TYR A 1044 -30.77 -2.21 -0.12
N GLY A 1045 -32.11 -2.19 -0.11
CA GLY A 1045 -32.93 -1.24 0.64
C GLY A 1045 -32.87 0.22 0.18
N ILE A 1046 -32.26 0.52 -0.96
CA ILE A 1046 -31.97 1.89 -1.43
C ILE A 1046 -33.10 2.42 -2.31
N ASP A 1047 -33.94 3.32 -1.78
CA ASP A 1047 -35.06 3.90 -2.55
C ASP A 1047 -34.65 5.12 -3.37
N LEU A 1048 -34.58 4.94 -4.70
CA LEU A 1048 -34.30 5.98 -5.70
C LEU A 1048 -35.53 6.37 -6.53
N ARG A 1049 -36.76 6.08 -6.05
CA ARG A 1049 -38.02 6.46 -6.73
C ARG A 1049 -38.40 7.93 -6.53
N ASP A 1050 -37.59 8.72 -5.83
CA ASP A 1050 -37.64 10.18 -5.84
C ASP A 1050 -37.28 10.73 -7.23
N LEU A 1051 -36.22 10.19 -7.85
CA LEU A 1051 -35.74 10.58 -9.19
C LEU A 1051 -36.81 10.38 -10.28
N ILE A 1052 -37.71 9.41 -10.12
CA ILE A 1052 -38.84 9.19 -11.05
C ILE A 1052 -39.85 10.35 -10.99
N ALA A 1053 -40.02 10.96 -9.82
CA ALA A 1053 -40.89 12.11 -9.61
C ALA A 1053 -40.24 13.46 -9.96
N GLU A 1054 -38.91 13.53 -10.03
CA GLU A 1054 -38.20 14.71 -10.58
C GLU A 1054 -38.55 14.94 -12.06
N ARG A 1055 -38.87 13.88 -12.82
CA ARG A 1055 -39.24 13.95 -14.25
C ARG A 1055 -40.70 14.31 -14.53
N THR A 1056 -41.62 14.04 -13.59
CA THR A 1056 -43.06 14.31 -13.77
C THR A 1056 -43.50 15.69 -13.26
N ARG A 1057 -42.54 16.61 -13.13
CA ARG A 1057 -42.70 18.04 -12.83
C ARG A 1057 -42.13 18.87 -13.96
#